data_AF-A0A359CPL3-F1
#
_entry.id   AF-A0A359CPL3-F1
#
_cell.length_a   1.000
_cell.length_b   1.000
_cell.length_c   1.000
_cell.angle_alpha   90.00
_cell.angle_beta   90.00
_cell.angle_gamma   90.00
#
_symmetry.space_group_name_H-M   'P 1'
#
loop_
_entity.id
_entity.type
_entity.pdbx_description
1 polymer ?
#
loop_
_entity_poly.entity_id
_entity_poly.type
_entity_poly.pdbx_seq_one_letter_code
_entity_poly.pdbx_strand_id
1 'polypeptide(L)'
;GLEDYIKGVVPCEMSESYPIEALKAQAVAARNYTLKNIGIKHSKDGYDICDTTHCQVYGGFNEANKKCIKAVDDTKGMVMLYNNKLIASYYSGSDGGYTEDSGNVWHESLPYLKAKPDSFDITPWPHGDKKYSVSEIDSILKSKGYINNDECFIKIDMDSITKFQSGRVNSIDIIYKDNSGQENSKTFNKEKARTFLSLDSSLYNVSYDDTANTYTFSGFGHGHGVGLSQIGARNRAEAGQSFIDILKFYYDGVEIKKMDGLPVDADTPQDTDTPTSQPKINSSKVTPEKPEINKQVTLTLETNNSSTDNLIYKYEVFLDGDFLFSKTNDANTFEFNPKSAGSYNIKVSLYDDSDMKKYDEINVKFDVVRNESYSGKNLKVGMSGKDVSSFQQKLKTMGFYNYDKITGYYGNVTALAVKDFQKSCGVSPTGIIDGNTAIELNNQYMKAVSVSRGEKREIPSITFVGLDHSPIIDGEAQSFCIVSKNTEYVQYRVWACDAETRKWEEITDKYTKPVPANFPFKVDTGKTFKRGTYYFSIWVKKAGNVGVNRNSNGDYDSYYAFNMNSVPKDNSKVNLSGDMIMDKADFKLGETIKVNGIKNDKGGRSPYKYKLHVYDITRNKWINNIDGYDDTVSWKPEAEGQYVIDLWAITDSSQEKYDGFKTKIINVIK
;
A
#
# COMPACT_ATOMS: atom_id res chain seq x y z
N GLY A 1 7.54 -27.62 6.32
CA GLY A 1 8.91 -27.64 5.78
C GLY A 1 8.92 -27.18 4.34
N LEU A 2 10.07 -27.19 3.64
CA LEU A 2 10.20 -26.69 2.26
C LEU A 2 9.13 -27.27 1.32
N GLU A 3 8.90 -28.58 1.35
CA GLU A 3 7.90 -29.22 0.47
C GLU A 3 6.47 -28.76 0.75
N ASP A 4 6.13 -28.48 2.02
CA ASP A 4 4.81 -27.95 2.38
C ASP A 4 4.63 -26.51 1.88
N TYR A 5 5.71 -25.73 1.86
CA TYR A 5 5.72 -24.40 1.25
C TYR A 5 5.48 -24.50 -0.27
N ILE A 6 6.22 -25.38 -0.97
CA ILE A 6 6.05 -25.56 -2.41
C ILE A 6 4.63 -26.05 -2.77
N LYS A 7 3.98 -26.86 -1.92
CA LYS A 7 2.56 -27.24 -2.09
C LYS A 7 1.58 -26.06 -2.03
N GLY A 8 1.95 -24.94 -1.41
CA GLY A 8 1.17 -23.71 -1.42
C GLY A 8 1.57 -22.71 -2.52
N VAL A 9 2.75 -22.88 -3.13
CA VAL A 9 3.22 -22.05 -4.27
C VAL A 9 2.68 -22.57 -5.60
N VAL A 10 2.90 -23.85 -5.91
CA VAL A 10 2.54 -24.45 -7.20
C VAL A 10 1.09 -24.18 -7.62
N PRO A 11 0.06 -24.35 -6.77
CA PRO A 11 -1.33 -24.11 -7.20
C PRO A 11 -1.67 -22.63 -7.41
N CYS A 12 -0.86 -21.69 -6.92
CA CYS A 12 -1.03 -20.27 -7.15
C CYS A 12 -0.32 -19.78 -8.42
N GLU A 13 0.72 -20.51 -8.84
CA GLU A 13 1.48 -20.21 -10.05
C GLU A 13 0.93 -20.95 -11.28
N MET A 14 0.48 -22.19 -11.11
CA MET A 14 -0.15 -22.99 -12.16
C MET A 14 -1.45 -23.61 -11.70
N SER A 15 -2.47 -23.58 -12.57
CA SER A 15 -3.76 -24.21 -12.30
C SER A 15 -3.63 -25.72 -12.12
N GLU A 16 -4.33 -26.27 -11.13
CA GLU A 16 -4.51 -27.71 -10.87
C GLU A 16 -4.98 -28.50 -12.11
N SER A 17 -5.63 -27.85 -13.07
CA SER A 17 -6.05 -28.47 -14.33
C SER A 17 -4.90 -28.82 -15.26
N TYR A 18 -3.70 -28.22 -15.10
CA TYR A 18 -2.57 -28.43 -15.99
C TYR A 18 -2.06 -29.88 -15.94
N PRO A 19 -1.35 -30.35 -16.99
CA PRO A 19 -0.75 -31.68 -17.00
C PRO A 19 0.26 -31.85 -15.87
N ILE A 20 0.36 -33.07 -15.35
CA ILE A 20 1.23 -33.37 -14.19
C ILE A 20 2.71 -33.03 -14.46
N GLU A 21 3.21 -33.24 -15.67
CA GLU A 21 4.62 -32.95 -16.02
C GLU A 21 4.92 -31.44 -16.00
N ALA A 22 3.95 -30.59 -16.36
CA ALA A 22 4.09 -29.14 -16.23
C ALA A 22 4.12 -28.71 -14.76
N LEU A 23 3.23 -29.29 -13.94
CA LEU A 23 3.18 -29.03 -12.49
C LEU A 23 4.47 -29.50 -11.79
N LYS A 24 5.05 -30.62 -12.23
CA LYS A 24 6.35 -31.11 -11.74
C LYS A 24 7.48 -30.15 -12.10
N ALA A 25 7.49 -29.63 -13.34
CA ALA A 25 8.47 -28.63 -13.75
C ALA A 25 8.36 -27.36 -12.88
N GLN A 26 7.14 -26.85 -12.68
CA GLN A 26 6.89 -25.71 -11.80
C GLN A 26 7.32 -25.99 -10.35
N ALA A 27 7.09 -27.19 -9.81
CA ALA A 27 7.51 -27.55 -8.45
C ALA A 27 9.04 -27.48 -8.28
N VAL A 28 9.80 -27.99 -9.26
CA VAL A 28 11.28 -27.94 -9.23
C VAL A 28 11.79 -26.50 -9.40
N ALA A 29 11.22 -25.72 -10.33
CA ALA A 29 11.55 -24.32 -10.49
C ALA A 29 11.21 -23.49 -9.24
N ALA A 30 10.07 -23.73 -8.61
CA ALA A 30 9.68 -23.05 -7.39
C ALA A 30 10.66 -23.38 -6.24
N ARG A 31 11.07 -24.65 -6.13
CA ARG A 31 12.03 -25.13 -5.12
C ARG A 31 13.40 -24.50 -5.29
N ASN A 32 13.91 -24.41 -6.52
CA ASN A 32 15.18 -23.74 -6.83
C ASN A 32 15.17 -22.27 -6.45
N TYR A 33 14.14 -21.55 -6.88
CA TYR A 33 13.97 -20.14 -6.55
C TYR A 33 13.93 -19.97 -5.03
N THR A 34 13.21 -20.84 -4.33
CA THR A 34 13.10 -20.80 -2.87
C THR A 34 14.47 -20.95 -2.21
N LEU A 35 15.17 -22.03 -2.53
CA LEU A 35 16.49 -22.33 -1.97
C LEU A 35 17.54 -21.28 -2.30
N LYS A 36 17.45 -20.61 -3.46
CA LYS A 36 18.40 -19.56 -3.86
C LYS A 36 18.19 -18.25 -3.10
N ASN A 37 17.01 -18.05 -2.50
CA ASN A 37 16.64 -16.80 -1.83
C ASN A 37 16.58 -16.91 -0.29
N ILE A 38 16.51 -18.14 0.26
CA ILE A 38 16.58 -18.39 1.72
C ILE A 38 17.85 -17.74 2.32
N GLY A 39 17.67 -16.99 3.40
CA GLY A 39 18.75 -16.31 4.12
C GLY A 39 19.44 -15.20 3.33
N ILE A 40 18.95 -14.84 2.13
CA ILE A 40 19.56 -13.86 1.24
C ILE A 40 18.58 -12.71 0.99
N LYS A 41 17.44 -12.98 0.34
CA LYS A 41 16.57 -11.93 -0.23
C LYS A 41 15.83 -11.09 0.82
N HIS A 42 15.40 -11.70 1.93
CA HIS A 42 14.67 -11.04 3.01
C HIS A 42 15.33 -11.25 4.39
N SER A 43 16.61 -11.60 4.42
CA SER A 43 17.37 -11.97 5.62
C SER A 43 17.33 -10.95 6.77
N LYS A 44 16.98 -9.69 6.49
CA LYS A 44 16.84 -8.60 7.47
C LYS A 44 15.38 -8.23 7.80
N ASP A 45 14.42 -8.79 7.07
CA ASP A 45 12.98 -8.60 7.27
C ASP A 45 12.37 -9.69 8.17
N GLY A 46 13.15 -10.70 8.55
CA GLY A 46 12.73 -11.79 9.44
C GLY A 46 12.00 -12.95 8.74
N TYR A 47 11.99 -12.96 7.41
CA TYR A 47 11.47 -14.06 6.57
C TYR A 47 12.40 -14.28 5.37
N ASP A 48 12.22 -15.38 4.62
CA ASP A 48 13.11 -15.73 3.51
C ASP A 48 12.56 -15.31 2.13
N ILE A 49 11.23 -15.36 1.96
CA ILE A 49 10.50 -15.16 0.70
C ILE A 49 9.14 -14.50 0.98
N CYS A 50 8.75 -13.53 0.17
CA CYS A 50 7.44 -12.86 0.22
C CYS A 50 6.34 -13.62 -0.56
N ASP A 51 5.07 -13.38 -0.27
CA ASP A 51 3.90 -14.12 -0.81
C ASP A 51 3.26 -13.48 -2.07
N THR A 52 3.93 -12.51 -2.68
CA THR A 52 3.46 -11.79 -3.88
C THR A 52 4.30 -12.14 -5.10
N THR A 53 3.92 -11.60 -6.26
CA THR A 53 4.69 -11.70 -7.51
C THR A 53 6.10 -11.09 -7.43
N HIS A 54 6.41 -10.35 -6.35
CA HIS A 54 7.77 -9.91 -6.04
C HIS A 54 8.71 -11.08 -5.71
N CYS A 55 8.17 -12.20 -5.20
CA CYS A 55 8.92 -13.42 -4.95
C CYS A 55 8.26 -14.63 -5.60
N GLN A 56 7.29 -15.26 -4.93
CA GLN A 56 6.41 -16.29 -5.47
C GLN A 56 5.04 -16.14 -4.80
N VAL A 57 3.95 -16.39 -5.55
CA VAL A 57 2.61 -16.30 -4.96
C VAL A 57 2.39 -17.51 -4.06
N TYR A 58 2.12 -17.27 -2.77
CA TYR A 58 1.85 -18.33 -1.79
C TYR A 58 0.42 -18.23 -1.27
N GLY A 59 -0.40 -19.26 -1.52
CA GLY A 59 -1.81 -19.29 -1.12
C GLY A 59 -2.12 -20.16 0.10
N GLY A 60 -1.10 -20.70 0.76
CA GLY A 60 -1.27 -21.71 1.81
C GLY A 60 -1.51 -23.12 1.27
N PHE A 61 -1.42 -24.11 2.17
CA PHE A 61 -1.72 -25.51 1.82
C PHE A 61 -3.23 -25.71 1.67
N ASN A 62 -3.66 -26.36 0.59
CA ASN A 62 -5.05 -26.69 0.33
C ASN A 62 -5.16 -28.13 -0.22
N GLU A 63 -5.79 -29.02 0.54
CA GLU A 63 -5.96 -30.45 0.20
C GLU A 63 -6.76 -30.70 -1.09
N ALA A 64 -7.51 -29.70 -1.57
CA ALA A 64 -8.23 -29.79 -2.84
C ALA A 64 -7.30 -29.89 -4.05
N ASN A 65 -6.06 -29.38 -3.96
CA ASN A 65 -5.09 -29.34 -5.06
C ASN A 65 -4.27 -30.64 -5.17
N LYS A 66 -4.95 -31.77 -5.32
CA LYS A 66 -4.35 -33.12 -5.22
C LYS A 66 -3.26 -33.39 -6.25
N LYS A 67 -3.42 -32.93 -7.49
CA LYS A 67 -2.47 -33.08 -8.60
C LYS A 67 -1.25 -32.19 -8.40
N CYS A 68 -1.41 -30.94 -7.97
CA CYS A 68 -0.30 -30.09 -7.57
C CYS A 68 0.47 -30.70 -6.40
N ILE A 69 -0.22 -31.16 -5.35
CA ILE A 69 0.39 -31.84 -4.20
C ILE A 69 1.18 -33.06 -4.68
N LYS A 70 0.58 -33.89 -5.54
CA LYS A 70 1.24 -35.05 -6.15
C LYS A 70 2.48 -34.66 -6.96
N ALA A 71 2.43 -33.58 -7.73
CA ALA A 71 3.58 -33.11 -8.51
C ALA A 71 4.75 -32.71 -7.60
N VAL A 72 4.46 -32.04 -6.48
CA VAL A 72 5.47 -31.68 -5.47
C VAL A 72 6.04 -32.93 -4.83
N ASP A 73 5.20 -33.87 -4.41
CA ASP A 73 5.64 -35.11 -3.77
C ASP A 73 6.47 -36.01 -4.72
N ASP A 74 6.07 -36.13 -5.99
CA ASP A 74 6.77 -36.89 -7.02
C ASP A 74 8.15 -36.28 -7.36
N THR A 75 8.33 -34.97 -7.15
CA THR A 75 9.58 -34.24 -7.39
C THR A 75 10.31 -33.84 -6.10
N LYS A 76 9.93 -34.44 -4.98
CA LYS A 76 10.46 -34.09 -3.66
C LYS A 76 11.99 -34.11 -3.64
N GLY A 77 12.58 -32.99 -3.23
CA GLY A 77 14.03 -32.79 -3.17
C GLY A 77 14.73 -32.63 -4.53
N MET A 78 14.03 -32.63 -5.66
CA MET A 78 14.66 -32.38 -6.96
C MET A 78 14.92 -30.89 -7.17
N VAL A 79 16.14 -30.58 -7.60
CA VAL A 79 16.64 -29.22 -7.88
C VAL A 79 17.44 -29.19 -9.18
N MET A 80 17.58 -28.00 -9.77
CA MET A 80 18.39 -27.69 -10.93
C MET A 80 19.73 -27.08 -10.51
N LEU A 81 20.82 -27.59 -11.09
CA LEU A 81 22.18 -27.13 -10.85
C LEU A 81 22.84 -26.75 -12.18
N TYR A 82 23.68 -25.73 -12.17
CA TYR A 82 24.59 -25.41 -13.26
C TYR A 82 26.00 -25.33 -12.69
N ASN A 83 26.95 -26.09 -13.26
CA ASN A 83 28.29 -26.28 -12.68
C ASN A 83 28.27 -26.64 -11.18
N ASN A 84 27.41 -27.60 -10.82
CA ASN A 84 27.15 -28.05 -9.44
C ASN A 84 26.64 -26.97 -8.46
N LYS A 85 26.26 -25.78 -8.94
CA LYS A 85 25.68 -24.71 -8.12
C LYS A 85 24.19 -24.56 -8.39
N LEU A 86 23.41 -24.27 -7.35
CA LEU A 86 21.98 -24.01 -7.47
C LEU A 86 21.71 -22.79 -8.36
N ILE A 87 20.87 -22.96 -9.38
CA ILE A 87 20.54 -21.88 -10.31
C ILE A 87 19.43 -20.97 -9.77
N ALA A 88 19.44 -19.72 -10.21
CA ALA A 88 18.28 -18.83 -10.12
C ALA A 88 17.24 -19.24 -11.20
N SER A 89 16.08 -19.72 -10.77
CA SER A 89 15.03 -20.20 -11.68
C SER A 89 13.85 -19.24 -11.74
N TYR A 90 13.92 -18.27 -12.66
CA TYR A 90 12.81 -17.36 -12.95
C TYR A 90 11.79 -18.03 -13.87
N TYR A 91 10.53 -17.64 -13.74
CA TYR A 91 9.42 -18.14 -14.56
C TYR A 91 8.38 -17.05 -14.75
N SER A 92 7.59 -17.13 -15.82
CA SER A 92 6.53 -16.17 -16.14
C SER A 92 5.32 -16.85 -16.78
N GLY A 93 4.19 -16.14 -16.83
CA GLY A 93 2.94 -16.70 -17.34
C GLY A 93 3.02 -17.17 -18.79
N SER A 94 3.62 -16.34 -19.65
CA SER A 94 3.84 -16.66 -21.06
C SER A 94 5.02 -15.87 -21.60
N ASP A 95 5.92 -16.54 -22.31
CA ASP A 95 7.02 -15.89 -23.03
C ASP A 95 6.59 -15.36 -24.41
N GLY A 96 5.45 -15.84 -24.93
CA GLY A 96 4.84 -15.40 -26.19
C GLY A 96 5.54 -15.93 -27.44
N GLY A 97 6.27 -17.05 -27.31
CA GLY A 97 6.90 -17.77 -28.41
C GLY A 97 8.42 -17.57 -28.47
N TYR A 98 8.97 -16.81 -27.52
CA TYR A 98 10.41 -16.53 -27.43
C TYR A 98 10.79 -16.16 -25.99
N THR A 99 11.63 -16.98 -25.38
CA THR A 99 12.21 -16.72 -24.06
C THR A 99 13.20 -15.55 -24.11
N GLU A 100 13.49 -14.91 -22.99
CA GLU A 100 14.40 -13.76 -22.93
C GLU A 100 15.68 -14.07 -22.14
N ASP A 101 16.78 -13.42 -22.53
CA ASP A 101 18.04 -13.46 -21.79
C ASP A 101 17.90 -12.64 -20.50
N SER A 102 18.39 -13.17 -19.37
CA SER A 102 18.24 -12.48 -18.09
C SER A 102 18.91 -11.10 -18.05
N GLY A 103 19.97 -10.87 -18.83
CA GLY A 103 20.66 -9.57 -18.92
C GLY A 103 19.89 -8.52 -19.73
N ASN A 104 18.94 -8.94 -20.57
CA ASN A 104 18.06 -8.04 -21.31
C ASN A 104 16.93 -7.50 -20.43
N VAL A 105 16.57 -8.22 -19.36
CA VAL A 105 15.56 -7.77 -18.37
C VAL A 105 16.20 -7.14 -17.14
N TRP A 106 17.30 -7.73 -16.63
CA TRP A 106 18.00 -7.32 -15.41
C TRP A 106 19.47 -6.99 -15.71
N HIS A 107 20.37 -7.14 -14.72
CA HIS A 107 21.77 -6.72 -14.84
C HIS A 107 22.70 -7.82 -15.38
N GLU A 108 22.48 -9.07 -14.98
CA GLU A 108 23.38 -10.18 -15.31
C GLU A 108 22.78 -11.11 -16.36
N SER A 109 23.59 -11.44 -17.37
CA SER A 109 23.26 -12.45 -18.37
C SER A 109 23.73 -13.83 -17.89
N LEU A 110 22.79 -14.61 -17.36
CA LEU A 110 23.08 -15.91 -16.77
C LEU A 110 23.20 -16.98 -17.87
N PRO A 111 24.17 -17.90 -17.79
CA PRO A 111 24.46 -18.85 -18.87
C PRO A 111 23.33 -19.84 -19.13
N TYR A 112 22.48 -20.09 -18.14
CA TYR A 112 21.33 -20.99 -18.20
C TYR A 112 19.99 -20.26 -18.48
N LEU A 113 19.97 -18.93 -18.64
CA LEU A 113 18.77 -18.15 -18.94
C LEU A 113 18.98 -17.32 -20.21
N LYS A 114 18.84 -17.98 -21.36
CA LYS A 114 19.13 -17.41 -22.67
C LYS A 114 17.87 -17.23 -23.50
N ALA A 115 17.89 -16.18 -24.32
CA ALA A 115 16.83 -15.95 -25.29
C ALA A 115 16.83 -17.02 -26.39
N LYS A 116 15.70 -17.68 -26.60
CA LYS A 116 15.50 -18.64 -27.70
C LYS A 116 14.02 -18.84 -28.06
N PRO A 117 13.73 -19.28 -29.30
CA PRO A 117 12.36 -19.55 -29.73
C PRO A 117 11.69 -20.65 -28.89
N ASP A 118 10.43 -20.46 -28.55
CA ASP A 118 9.58 -21.46 -27.91
C ASP A 118 8.32 -21.74 -28.74
N SER A 119 8.35 -22.79 -29.56
CA SER A 119 7.20 -23.18 -30.38
C SER A 119 5.98 -23.66 -29.58
N PHE A 120 6.13 -23.87 -28.27
CA PHE A 120 5.06 -24.33 -27.40
C PHE A 120 4.31 -23.20 -26.69
N ASP A 121 4.68 -21.94 -26.87
CA ASP A 121 3.97 -20.78 -26.32
C ASP A 121 3.59 -19.75 -27.40
N ILE A 122 3.10 -20.25 -28.53
CA ILE A 122 2.71 -19.42 -29.68
C ILE A 122 1.25 -18.97 -29.66
N THR A 123 0.53 -19.28 -28.57
CA THR A 123 -0.89 -18.92 -28.47
C THR A 123 -1.03 -17.46 -28.06
N PRO A 124 -1.87 -16.65 -28.76
CA PRO A 124 -2.17 -15.29 -28.33
C PRO A 124 -2.61 -15.24 -26.87
N TRP A 125 -2.02 -14.32 -26.09
CA TRP A 125 -2.44 -14.11 -24.71
C TRP A 125 -3.90 -13.60 -24.69
N PRO A 126 -4.79 -14.16 -23.84
CA PRO A 126 -6.24 -13.99 -23.98
C PRO A 126 -6.77 -12.58 -23.69
N HIS A 127 -5.93 -11.65 -23.22
CA HIS A 127 -6.35 -10.27 -22.91
C HIS A 127 -6.42 -9.35 -24.13
N GLY A 128 -5.94 -9.82 -25.30
CA GLY A 128 -5.96 -9.06 -26.55
C GLY A 128 -5.16 -7.76 -26.50
N ASP A 129 -5.40 -6.90 -27.48
CA ASP A 129 -4.68 -5.64 -27.61
C ASP A 129 -5.04 -4.65 -26.49
N LYS A 130 -4.04 -3.94 -25.97
CA LYS A 130 -4.25 -2.82 -25.04
C LYS A 130 -4.35 -1.52 -25.81
N LYS A 131 -5.41 -0.75 -25.56
CA LYS A 131 -5.65 0.54 -26.20
C LYS A 131 -5.63 1.65 -25.16
N TYR A 132 -4.92 2.72 -25.47
CA TYR A 132 -4.88 3.92 -24.64
C TYR A 132 -5.02 5.17 -25.51
N SER A 133 -5.98 6.02 -25.16
CA SER A 133 -6.02 7.38 -25.68
C SER A 133 -4.83 8.19 -25.17
N VAL A 134 -4.47 9.26 -25.89
CA VAL A 134 -3.41 10.19 -25.47
C VAL A 134 -3.64 10.73 -24.05
N SER A 135 -4.89 11.02 -23.67
CA SER A 135 -5.24 11.50 -22.33
C SER A 135 -5.10 10.44 -21.25
N GLU A 136 -5.35 9.16 -21.57
CA GLU A 136 -5.10 8.05 -20.64
C GLU A 136 -3.61 7.84 -20.42
N ILE A 137 -2.80 7.89 -21.48
CA ILE A 137 -1.33 7.81 -21.36
C ILE A 137 -0.80 8.97 -20.51
N ASP A 138 -1.21 10.20 -20.79
CA ASP A 138 -0.85 11.39 -19.99
C ASP A 138 -1.18 11.18 -18.50
N SER A 139 -2.40 10.71 -18.20
CA SER A 139 -2.86 10.45 -16.84
C SER A 139 -2.03 9.36 -16.15
N ILE A 140 -1.70 8.28 -16.86
CA ILE A 140 -0.88 7.18 -16.32
C ILE A 140 0.54 7.68 -16.03
N LEU A 141 1.15 8.39 -16.97
CA LEU A 141 2.51 8.93 -16.82
C LEU A 141 2.60 9.87 -15.62
N LYS A 142 1.61 10.75 -15.43
CA LYS A 142 1.51 11.62 -14.26
C LYS A 142 1.28 10.85 -12.97
N SER A 143 0.40 9.85 -12.98
CA SER A 143 0.09 9.03 -11.80
C SER A 143 1.30 8.25 -11.29
N LYS A 144 2.19 7.85 -12.20
CA LYS A 144 3.42 7.12 -11.90
C LYS A 144 4.64 8.03 -11.70
N GLY A 145 4.46 9.35 -11.77
CA GLY A 145 5.55 10.32 -11.57
C GLY A 145 6.58 10.34 -12.69
N TYR A 146 6.22 9.89 -13.90
CA TYR A 146 7.13 9.96 -15.05
C TYR A 146 7.16 11.34 -15.68
N ILE A 147 6.06 12.09 -15.63
CA ILE A 147 5.99 13.52 -15.98
C ILE A 147 5.23 14.26 -14.89
N ASN A 148 5.51 15.55 -14.71
CA ASN A 148 4.86 16.40 -13.70
C ASN A 148 3.40 16.73 -14.11
N ASN A 149 2.57 17.18 -13.15
CA ASN A 149 1.14 17.42 -13.44
C ASN A 149 0.91 18.60 -14.42
N ASP A 150 1.83 19.55 -14.46
CA ASP A 150 1.87 20.72 -15.34
C ASP A 150 2.55 20.45 -16.69
N GLU A 151 3.08 19.24 -16.88
CA GLU A 151 3.61 18.75 -18.16
C GLU A 151 2.50 18.04 -18.95
N CYS A 152 2.70 17.86 -20.25
CA CYS A 152 1.69 17.23 -21.12
C CYS A 152 2.34 16.21 -22.04
N PHE A 153 1.91 14.96 -21.97
CA PHE A 153 2.29 13.95 -22.95
C PHE A 153 1.81 14.36 -24.36
N ILE A 154 2.73 14.30 -25.33
CA ILE A 154 2.48 14.67 -26.72
C ILE A 154 2.29 13.42 -27.57
N LYS A 155 3.29 12.53 -27.58
CA LYS A 155 3.27 11.31 -28.39
C LYS A 155 4.27 10.27 -27.87
N ILE A 156 4.09 9.04 -28.29
CA ILE A 156 5.15 8.04 -28.27
C ILE A 156 6.04 8.32 -29.48
N ASP A 157 7.34 8.36 -29.28
CA ASP A 157 8.29 8.42 -30.40
C ASP A 157 8.43 7.02 -31.00
N MET A 158 7.65 6.75 -32.05
CA MET A 158 7.61 5.44 -32.70
C MET A 158 8.95 5.03 -33.31
N ASP A 159 9.79 5.99 -33.70
CA ASP A 159 11.10 5.75 -34.30
C ASP A 159 12.17 5.41 -33.25
N SER A 160 11.91 5.72 -31.96
CA SER A 160 12.80 5.37 -30.84
C SER A 160 12.72 3.89 -30.42
N ILE A 161 11.70 3.16 -30.90
CA ILE A 161 11.40 1.82 -30.42
C ILE A 161 12.48 0.85 -30.89
N THR A 162 13.27 0.34 -29.94
CA THR A 162 14.24 -0.74 -30.18
C THR A 162 13.78 -2.04 -29.56
N LYS A 163 14.20 -3.17 -30.13
CA LYS A 163 13.80 -4.51 -29.69
C LYS A 163 15.00 -5.42 -29.52
N PHE A 164 14.91 -6.34 -28.57
CA PHE A 164 15.82 -7.46 -28.45
C PHE A 164 15.54 -8.51 -29.54
N GLN A 165 16.42 -9.51 -29.64
CA GLN A 165 16.26 -10.63 -30.57
C GLN A 165 14.93 -11.39 -30.38
N SER A 166 14.42 -11.43 -29.15
CA SER A 166 13.12 -12.02 -28.81
C SER A 166 11.91 -11.28 -29.39
N GLY A 167 12.10 -10.06 -29.91
CA GLY A 167 11.03 -9.16 -30.32
C GLY A 167 10.45 -8.29 -29.19
N ARG A 168 10.92 -8.48 -27.95
CA ARG A 168 10.56 -7.63 -26.80
C ARG A 168 11.16 -6.24 -26.96
N VAL A 169 10.38 -5.22 -26.61
CA VAL A 169 10.81 -3.81 -26.62
C VAL A 169 11.91 -3.62 -25.57
N ASN A 170 13.08 -3.24 -26.05
CA ASN A 170 14.24 -2.86 -25.24
C ASN A 170 14.13 -1.41 -24.79
N SER A 171 13.73 -0.51 -25.68
CA SER A 171 13.62 0.93 -25.38
C SER A 171 12.44 1.54 -26.13
N ILE A 172 11.77 2.49 -25.50
CA ILE A 172 10.70 3.30 -26.07
C ILE A 172 10.72 4.67 -25.39
N ASP A 173 10.65 5.72 -26.21
CA ASP A 173 10.62 7.10 -25.73
C ASP A 173 9.20 7.67 -25.84
N ILE A 174 8.87 8.52 -24.87
CA ILE A 174 7.74 9.44 -24.98
C ILE A 174 8.26 10.85 -25.19
N ILE A 175 7.50 11.65 -25.93
CA ILE A 175 7.69 13.09 -26.02
C ILE A 175 6.61 13.76 -25.18
N TYR A 176 7.03 14.70 -24.35
CA TYR A 176 6.14 15.49 -23.49
C TYR A 176 6.57 16.95 -23.49
N LYS A 177 5.63 17.84 -23.19
CA LYS A 177 5.85 19.27 -23.14
C LYS A 177 5.90 19.73 -21.70
N ASP A 178 6.91 20.52 -21.35
CA ASP A 178 7.01 21.11 -20.02
C ASP A 178 6.17 22.38 -19.86
N ASN A 179 6.17 22.94 -18.65
CA ASN A 179 5.42 24.15 -18.33
C ASN A 179 5.90 25.43 -19.07
N SER A 180 7.09 25.40 -19.65
CA SER A 180 7.62 26.46 -20.51
C SER A 180 7.16 26.30 -21.97
N GLY A 181 6.57 25.15 -22.29
CA GLY A 181 6.21 24.78 -23.64
C GLY A 181 7.34 24.12 -24.43
N GLN A 182 8.43 23.70 -23.78
CA GLN A 182 9.53 22.99 -24.42
C GLN A 182 9.21 21.49 -24.50
N GLU A 183 9.50 20.87 -25.64
CA GLU A 183 9.40 19.41 -25.81
C GLU A 183 10.63 18.73 -25.21
N ASN A 184 10.37 17.70 -24.42
CA ASN A 184 11.35 16.85 -23.75
C ASN A 184 11.06 15.38 -24.08
N SER A 185 12.08 14.54 -24.01
CA SER A 185 11.95 13.09 -24.19
C SER A 185 12.18 12.36 -22.87
N LYS A 186 11.46 11.25 -22.66
CA LYS A 186 11.72 10.31 -21.56
C LYS A 186 11.76 8.89 -22.07
N THR A 187 12.89 8.23 -21.82
CA THR A 187 13.15 6.85 -22.22
C THR A 187 12.70 5.84 -21.17
N PHE A 188 12.02 4.79 -21.62
CA PHE A 188 11.71 3.60 -20.84
C PHE A 188 12.44 2.41 -21.42
N ASN A 189 13.34 1.80 -20.64
CA ASN A 189 14.18 0.70 -21.07
C ASN A 189 13.88 -0.61 -20.33
N LYS A 190 14.23 -1.74 -20.96
CA LYS A 190 14.07 -3.10 -20.42
C LYS A 190 12.66 -3.32 -19.83
N GLU A 191 12.57 -3.73 -18.57
CA GLU A 191 11.29 -3.98 -17.88
C GLU A 191 10.43 -2.70 -17.73
N LYS A 192 11.02 -1.50 -17.71
CA LYS A 192 10.26 -0.24 -17.67
C LYS A 192 9.48 0.00 -18.96
N ALA A 193 9.95 -0.50 -20.11
CA ALA A 193 9.21 -0.43 -21.37
C ALA A 193 7.87 -1.17 -21.30
N ARG A 194 7.71 -2.14 -20.39
CA ARG A 194 6.41 -2.77 -20.10
C ARG A 194 5.66 -2.03 -18.98
N THR A 195 6.34 -1.80 -17.86
CA THR A 195 5.65 -1.39 -16.62
C THR A 195 5.22 0.08 -16.63
N PHE A 196 5.73 0.92 -17.54
CA PHE A 196 5.31 2.34 -17.60
C PHE A 196 3.82 2.51 -17.90
N LEU A 197 3.22 1.65 -18.74
CA LEU A 197 1.77 1.60 -18.99
C LEU A 197 1.06 0.39 -18.35
N SER A 198 1.77 -0.36 -17.49
CA SER A 198 1.23 -1.61 -16.89
C SER A 198 0.82 -2.63 -17.95
N LEU A 199 1.63 -2.79 -18.99
CA LEU A 199 1.40 -3.77 -20.06
C LEU A 199 1.67 -5.20 -19.55
N ASP A 200 1.01 -6.18 -20.18
CA ASP A 200 1.13 -7.60 -19.79
C ASP A 200 2.55 -8.14 -20.07
N SER A 201 3.19 -7.70 -21.15
CA SER A 201 4.57 -8.06 -21.53
C SER A 201 5.26 -6.88 -22.24
N SER A 202 6.58 -6.99 -22.46
CA SER A 202 7.33 -6.12 -23.39
C SER A 202 7.29 -6.62 -24.84
N LEU A 203 6.63 -7.75 -25.12
CA LEU A 203 6.53 -8.35 -26.45
C LEU A 203 5.30 -7.80 -27.20
N TYR A 204 5.41 -6.58 -27.70
CA TYR A 204 4.33 -5.91 -28.43
C TYR A 204 4.84 -5.06 -29.59
N ASN A 205 3.94 -4.76 -30.52
CA ASN A 205 4.05 -3.68 -31.47
C ASN A 205 3.12 -2.54 -31.05
N VAL A 206 3.47 -1.31 -31.43
CA VAL A 206 2.64 -0.14 -31.18
C VAL A 206 2.13 0.37 -32.53
N SER A 207 0.87 0.76 -32.59
CA SER A 207 0.29 1.54 -33.69
C SER A 207 -0.50 2.72 -33.13
N TYR A 208 -0.68 3.75 -33.94
CA TYR A 208 -1.42 4.95 -33.57
C TYR A 208 -2.50 5.23 -34.60
N ASP A 209 -3.72 5.50 -34.12
CA ASP A 209 -4.85 5.92 -34.94
C ASP A 209 -5.10 7.42 -34.69
N ASP A 210 -4.77 8.25 -35.67
CA ASP A 210 -4.95 9.71 -35.64
C ASP A 210 -6.43 10.12 -35.47
N THR A 211 -7.36 9.32 -36.02
CA THR A 211 -8.79 9.64 -36.00
C THR A 211 -9.38 9.37 -34.62
N ALA A 212 -8.96 8.26 -34.00
CA ALA A 212 -9.37 7.88 -32.66
C ALA A 212 -8.48 8.46 -31.55
N ASN A 213 -7.38 9.14 -31.88
CA ASN A 213 -6.38 9.67 -30.96
C ASN A 213 -5.90 8.61 -29.93
N THR A 214 -5.65 7.40 -30.42
CA THR A 214 -5.47 6.19 -29.60
C THR A 214 -4.27 5.37 -30.06
N TYR A 215 -3.43 4.97 -29.11
CA TYR A 215 -2.38 3.98 -29.30
C TYR A 215 -2.91 2.57 -29.05
N THR A 216 -2.57 1.64 -29.93
CA THR A 216 -2.86 0.21 -29.77
C THR A 216 -1.54 -0.55 -29.60
N PHE A 217 -1.45 -1.31 -28.51
CA PHE A 217 -0.35 -2.21 -28.19
C PHE A 217 -0.81 -3.64 -28.47
N SER A 218 -0.32 -4.22 -29.57
CA SER A 218 -0.68 -5.56 -30.04
C SER A 218 0.51 -6.50 -29.86
N GLY A 219 0.33 -7.59 -29.12
CA GLY A 219 1.44 -8.42 -28.70
C GLY A 219 1.06 -9.75 -28.06
N PHE A 220 2.07 -10.43 -27.55
CA PHE A 220 1.98 -11.77 -26.94
C PHE A 220 2.66 -11.79 -25.58
N GLY A 221 2.51 -12.88 -24.84
CA GLY A 221 3.23 -13.09 -23.58
C GLY A 221 2.61 -12.38 -22.37
N HIS A 222 3.04 -12.81 -21.19
CA HIS A 222 2.66 -12.25 -19.90
C HIS A 222 3.82 -12.41 -18.90
N GLY A 223 4.38 -11.28 -18.50
CA GLY A 223 5.58 -11.19 -17.65
C GLY A 223 6.88 -10.97 -18.44
N HIS A 224 8.00 -11.17 -17.74
CA HIS A 224 9.34 -10.84 -18.24
C HIS A 224 9.86 -11.79 -19.33
N GLY A 225 9.32 -13.02 -19.45
CA GLY A 225 9.73 -13.99 -20.49
C GLY A 225 11.07 -14.69 -20.24
N VAL A 226 11.71 -14.46 -19.10
CA VAL A 226 12.97 -15.11 -18.71
C VAL A 226 12.69 -16.43 -18.00
N GLY A 227 13.32 -17.51 -18.46
CA GLY A 227 13.20 -18.85 -17.89
C GLY A 227 11.90 -19.55 -18.28
N LEU A 228 11.30 -20.30 -17.35
CA LEU A 228 10.14 -21.16 -17.63
C LEU A 228 8.89 -20.36 -18.01
N SER A 229 8.35 -20.59 -19.22
CA SER A 229 6.98 -20.19 -19.58
C SER A 229 5.97 -21.19 -19.01
N GLN A 230 4.97 -20.71 -18.28
CA GLN A 230 3.94 -21.57 -17.70
C GLN A 230 3.02 -22.16 -18.76
N ILE A 231 2.61 -21.37 -19.77
CA ILE A 231 1.84 -21.87 -20.93
C ILE A 231 2.68 -22.83 -21.77
N GLY A 232 3.93 -22.50 -22.03
CA GLY A 232 4.80 -23.36 -22.82
C GLY A 232 5.09 -24.69 -22.12
N ALA A 233 5.29 -24.69 -20.80
CA ALA A 233 5.41 -25.91 -20.00
C ALA A 233 4.15 -26.79 -20.09
N ARG A 234 2.95 -26.19 -20.01
CA ARG A 234 1.67 -26.89 -20.20
C ARG A 234 1.63 -27.58 -21.56
N ASN A 235 1.85 -26.82 -22.63
CA ASN A 235 1.71 -27.32 -23.99
C ASN A 235 2.78 -28.37 -24.32
N ARG A 236 4.00 -28.25 -23.77
CA ARG A 236 5.05 -29.28 -23.87
C ARG A 236 4.65 -30.58 -23.18
N ALA A 237 4.07 -30.47 -21.98
CA ALA A 237 3.58 -31.63 -21.24
C ALA A 237 2.39 -32.30 -21.96
N GLU A 238 1.49 -31.52 -22.57
CA GLU A 238 0.41 -32.05 -23.42
C GLU A 238 0.96 -32.78 -24.66
N ALA A 239 2.09 -32.34 -25.19
CA ALA A 239 2.82 -33.03 -26.26
C ALA A 239 3.68 -34.22 -25.77
N GLY A 240 3.57 -34.60 -24.50
CA GLY A 240 4.21 -35.79 -23.94
C GLY A 240 5.64 -35.60 -23.46
N GLN A 241 6.16 -34.38 -23.40
CA GLN A 241 7.48 -34.11 -22.81
C GLN A 241 7.45 -34.30 -21.29
N SER A 242 8.51 -34.90 -20.75
CA SER A 242 8.66 -35.04 -19.30
C SER A 242 9.01 -33.70 -18.65
N PHE A 243 8.81 -33.56 -17.34
CA PHE A 243 9.22 -32.36 -16.62
C PHE A 243 10.73 -32.08 -16.74
N ILE A 244 11.56 -33.12 -16.91
CA ILE A 244 13.00 -32.99 -17.14
C ILE A 244 13.27 -32.34 -18.49
N ASP A 245 12.59 -32.78 -19.54
CA ASP A 245 12.74 -32.22 -20.89
C ASP A 245 12.27 -30.76 -20.92
N ILE A 246 11.16 -30.46 -20.24
CA ILE A 246 10.62 -29.11 -20.08
C ILE A 246 11.65 -28.20 -19.40
N LEU A 247 12.17 -28.59 -18.24
CA LEU A 247 13.14 -27.78 -17.50
C LEU A 247 14.46 -27.59 -18.26
N LYS A 248 14.98 -28.65 -18.89
CA LYS A 248 16.19 -28.54 -19.72
C LYS A 248 15.98 -27.68 -20.96
N PHE A 249 14.75 -27.58 -21.46
CA PHE A 249 14.43 -26.60 -22.48
C PHE A 249 14.52 -25.18 -21.93
N TYR A 250 13.91 -24.85 -20.79
CA TYR A 250 13.92 -23.45 -20.31
C TYR A 250 15.21 -23.00 -19.63
N TYR A 251 15.99 -23.94 -19.09
CA TYR A 251 17.21 -23.65 -18.36
C TYR A 251 18.40 -24.37 -19.01
N ASP A 252 19.23 -23.64 -19.75
CA ASP A 252 20.29 -24.23 -20.58
C ASP A 252 21.40 -24.87 -19.75
N GLY A 253 21.78 -26.09 -20.12
CA GLY A 253 22.92 -26.80 -19.51
C GLY A 253 22.72 -27.19 -18.05
N VAL A 254 21.49 -27.15 -17.52
CA VAL A 254 21.24 -27.55 -16.13
C VAL A 254 21.23 -29.08 -15.95
N GLU A 255 21.72 -29.50 -14.80
CA GLU A 255 21.55 -30.86 -14.28
C GLU A 255 20.42 -30.87 -13.26
N ILE A 256 19.51 -31.84 -13.36
CA ILE A 256 18.43 -32.04 -12.39
C ILE A 256 18.84 -33.19 -11.48
N LYS A 257 19.01 -32.92 -10.20
CA LYS A 257 19.42 -33.91 -9.19
C LYS A 257 18.48 -33.89 -8.01
N LYS A 258 18.29 -35.05 -7.40
CA LYS A 258 17.66 -35.16 -6.09
C LYS A 258 18.71 -34.82 -5.03
N MET A 259 18.36 -33.91 -4.15
CA MET A 259 19.19 -33.46 -3.04
C MET A 259 18.70 -34.12 -1.76
N ASP A 260 19.54 -34.96 -1.16
CA ASP A 260 19.23 -35.65 0.10
C ASP A 260 19.57 -34.72 1.28
N GLY A 261 18.65 -33.83 1.62
CA GLY A 261 18.79 -32.83 2.69
C GLY A 261 19.00 -31.41 2.17
N LEU A 262 18.68 -30.39 2.98
CA LEU A 262 19.01 -28.99 2.69
C LEU A 262 20.54 -28.85 2.77
N PRO A 263 21.22 -28.15 1.84
CA PRO A 263 22.63 -27.82 2.00
C PRO A 263 22.70 -26.83 3.16
N VAL A 264 23.12 -27.33 4.32
CA VAL A 264 23.84 -26.51 5.28
C VAL A 264 25.25 -26.49 4.70
N ASP A 265 25.71 -25.31 4.28
CA ASP A 265 26.99 -25.05 3.62
C ASP A 265 27.05 -25.33 2.10
N ALA A 266 26.70 -24.31 1.33
CA ALA A 266 27.26 -24.10 -0.01
C ALA A 266 27.86 -22.70 -0.05
N ASP A 267 29.17 -22.66 0.19
CA ASP A 267 30.15 -21.60 0.01
C ASP A 267 29.65 -20.20 -0.41
N THR A 268 30.01 -19.26 0.47
CA THR A 268 30.43 -17.90 0.17
C THR A 268 31.15 -17.82 -1.19
N PRO A 269 30.84 -16.86 -2.08
CA PRO A 269 31.62 -16.70 -3.31
C PRO A 269 33.10 -16.48 -2.95
N GLN A 270 33.98 -17.42 -3.31
CA GLN A 270 35.39 -17.11 -3.53
C GLN A 270 35.45 -16.21 -4.76
N ASP A 271 35.60 -14.93 -4.48
CA ASP A 271 35.96 -13.90 -5.43
C ASP A 271 37.45 -14.07 -5.76
N THR A 272 37.74 -14.55 -6.97
CA THR A 272 39.05 -14.39 -7.59
C THR A 272 38.97 -13.22 -8.56
N ASP A 273 38.79 -12.01 -8.03
CA ASP A 273 39.23 -10.78 -8.67
C ASP A 273 39.59 -9.71 -7.61
N THR A 274 40.59 -8.91 -7.95
CA THR A 274 41.34 -7.98 -7.08
C THR A 274 40.44 -6.92 -6.39
N PRO A 275 40.69 -6.53 -5.12
CA PRO A 275 39.70 -5.79 -4.32
C PRO A 275 39.47 -4.34 -4.78
N THR A 276 38.27 -4.06 -5.29
CA THR A 276 37.69 -2.71 -5.33
C THR A 276 37.04 -2.40 -3.98
N SER A 277 37.45 -1.32 -3.32
CA SER A 277 36.98 -0.95 -1.98
C SER A 277 35.47 -0.69 -1.94
N GLN A 278 34.76 -1.31 -0.99
CA GLN A 278 33.33 -1.13 -0.76
C GLN A 278 32.95 0.35 -0.55
N PRO A 279 31.79 0.83 -1.08
CA PRO A 279 31.32 2.20 -0.85
C PRO A 279 31.18 2.51 0.64
N LYS A 280 31.65 3.69 1.05
CA LYS A 280 31.65 4.15 2.45
C LYS A 280 31.44 5.66 2.51
N ILE A 281 30.77 6.14 3.55
CA ILE A 281 30.68 7.56 3.88
C ILE A 281 31.94 7.96 4.67
N ASN A 282 32.79 8.80 4.06
CA ASN A 282 34.04 9.26 4.65
C ASN A 282 33.83 10.45 5.58
N SER A 283 32.97 11.39 5.16
CA SER A 283 32.71 12.60 5.91
C SER A 283 31.29 13.14 5.64
N SER A 284 30.83 14.01 6.53
CA SER A 284 29.53 14.68 6.42
C SER A 284 29.69 16.14 6.83
N LYS A 285 29.03 17.05 6.11
CA LYS A 285 29.03 18.48 6.41
C LYS A 285 27.61 19.04 6.44
N VAL A 286 27.28 19.77 7.49
CA VAL A 286 26.01 20.50 7.61
C VAL A 286 26.24 21.97 7.28
N THR A 287 25.43 22.52 6.39
CA THR A 287 25.49 23.93 5.97
C THR A 287 24.12 24.59 6.15
N PRO A 288 24.03 25.76 6.82
CA PRO A 288 25.12 26.47 7.51
C PRO A 288 25.59 25.74 8.78
N GLU A 289 26.80 26.03 9.28
CA GLU A 289 27.35 25.40 10.51
C GLU A 289 26.53 25.69 11.77
N LYS A 290 25.73 26.76 11.75
CA LYS A 290 24.73 27.08 12.77
C LYS A 290 23.36 27.19 12.10
N PRO A 291 22.69 26.04 11.87
CA PRO A 291 21.34 26.00 11.33
C PRO A 291 20.35 26.81 12.15
N GLU A 292 19.46 27.52 11.45
CA GLU A 292 18.36 28.25 12.07
C GLU A 292 17.02 27.63 11.71
N ILE A 293 16.05 27.74 12.62
CA ILE A 293 14.67 27.33 12.34
C ILE A 293 14.15 27.98 11.05
N ASN A 294 13.41 27.21 10.27
CA ASN A 294 12.79 27.60 8.99
C ASN A 294 13.77 28.09 7.89
N LYS A 295 15.08 27.96 8.08
CA LYS A 295 16.08 28.12 7.03
C LYS A 295 16.49 26.76 6.49
N GLN A 296 16.89 26.71 5.22
CA GLN A 296 17.35 25.46 4.62
C GLN A 296 18.63 25.01 5.29
N VAL A 297 18.63 23.73 5.66
CA VAL A 297 19.79 23.00 6.14
C VAL A 297 20.12 21.97 5.08
N THR A 298 21.36 22.01 4.60
CA THR A 298 21.90 21.06 3.64
C THR A 298 22.92 20.19 4.34
N LEU A 299 22.67 18.89 4.37
CA LEU A 299 23.63 17.86 4.73
C LEU A 299 24.30 17.36 3.43
N THR A 300 25.61 17.49 3.33
CA THR A 300 26.42 16.98 2.22
C THR A 300 27.31 15.85 2.70
N LEU A 301 27.40 14.75 1.95
CA LEU A 301 28.19 13.57 2.28
C LEU A 301 29.32 13.38 1.28
N GLU A 302 30.52 13.06 1.75
CA GLU A 302 31.63 12.63 0.91
C GLU A 302 31.79 11.12 1.01
N THR A 303 31.80 10.44 -0.14
CA THR A 303 31.97 8.99 -0.24
C THR A 303 33.28 8.65 -0.94
N ASN A 304 33.82 7.45 -0.65
CA ASN A 304 35.11 6.98 -1.19
C ASN A 304 35.07 6.56 -2.67
N ASN A 305 33.89 6.55 -3.32
CA ASN A 305 33.73 6.13 -4.70
C ASN A 305 33.39 7.33 -5.59
N SER A 306 34.22 7.58 -6.60
CA SER A 306 34.02 8.64 -7.59
C SER A 306 32.99 8.29 -8.68
N SER A 307 32.41 7.09 -8.67
CA SER A 307 31.26 6.72 -9.49
C SER A 307 30.00 6.69 -8.62
N THR A 308 29.17 7.72 -8.76
CA THR A 308 27.92 7.93 -8.01
C THR A 308 26.75 7.05 -8.45
N ASP A 309 26.94 6.17 -9.43
CA ASP A 309 25.85 5.42 -10.03
C ASP A 309 25.51 4.18 -9.17
N ASN A 310 24.24 4.07 -8.76
CA ASN A 310 23.63 3.01 -7.94
C ASN A 310 23.83 3.09 -6.41
N LEU A 311 23.93 4.28 -5.83
CA LEU A 311 23.86 4.46 -4.38
C LEU A 311 22.57 5.14 -3.94
N ILE A 312 21.84 4.53 -3.00
CA ILE A 312 20.69 5.12 -2.33
C ILE A 312 21.10 5.57 -0.92
N TYR A 313 20.70 6.79 -0.57
CA TYR A 313 20.85 7.35 0.76
C TYR A 313 19.48 7.41 1.44
N LYS A 314 19.35 6.77 2.60
CA LYS A 314 18.19 6.94 3.49
C LYS A 314 18.57 7.86 4.63
N TYR A 315 17.87 8.97 4.76
CA TYR A 315 18.00 9.95 5.83
C TYR A 315 16.85 9.78 6.80
N GLU A 316 17.13 9.51 8.07
CA GLU A 316 16.15 9.43 9.16
C GLU A 316 16.46 10.55 10.14
N VAL A 317 15.52 11.50 10.28
CA VAL A 317 15.72 12.73 11.04
C VAL A 317 15.05 12.61 12.40
N PHE A 318 15.82 12.91 13.44
CA PHE A 318 15.38 12.90 14.84
C PHE A 318 15.60 14.29 15.45
N LEU A 319 14.70 14.71 16.36
CA LEU A 319 14.81 15.92 17.17
C LEU A 319 14.73 15.53 18.64
N ASP A 320 15.76 15.86 19.41
CA ASP A 320 15.87 15.54 20.84
C ASP A 320 15.63 14.05 21.17
N GLY A 321 15.94 13.18 20.20
CA GLY A 321 15.76 11.72 20.29
C GLY A 321 14.46 11.19 19.69
N ASP A 322 13.48 12.06 19.41
CA ASP A 322 12.21 11.67 18.79
C ASP A 322 12.33 11.64 17.27
N PHE A 323 11.86 10.55 16.65
CA PHE A 323 11.81 10.42 15.20
C PHE A 323 10.83 11.42 14.60
N LEU A 324 11.30 12.21 13.63
CA LEU A 324 10.46 13.16 12.90
C LEU A 324 9.95 12.56 11.59
N PHE A 325 10.86 12.21 10.68
CA PHE A 325 10.53 11.67 9.36
C PHE A 325 11.76 11.02 8.73
N SER A 326 11.54 10.29 7.62
CA SER A 326 12.61 9.75 6.79
C SER A 326 12.44 10.11 5.32
N LYS A 327 13.55 10.22 4.59
CA LYS A 327 13.56 10.45 3.14
C LYS A 327 14.62 9.57 2.50
N THR A 328 14.31 9.01 1.33
CA THR A 328 15.24 8.23 0.52
C THR A 328 15.49 8.98 -0.79
N ASN A 329 16.74 9.10 -1.20
CA ASN A 329 17.10 9.64 -2.52
C ASN A 329 18.39 9.00 -3.05
N ASP A 330 18.70 9.28 -4.31
CA ASP A 330 19.89 8.91 -5.06
C ASP A 330 21.02 9.96 -4.97
N ALA A 331 20.86 10.96 -4.10
CA ALA A 331 21.78 12.07 -3.95
C ALA A 331 22.55 11.99 -2.62
N ASN A 332 23.85 12.26 -2.66
CA ASN A 332 24.70 12.41 -1.47
C ASN A 332 24.45 13.73 -0.71
N THR A 333 23.40 14.45 -1.07
CA THR A 333 22.93 15.68 -0.42
C THR A 333 21.50 15.53 0.07
N PHE A 334 21.23 16.02 1.27
CA PHE A 334 19.89 16.05 1.87
C PHE A 334 19.56 17.45 2.39
N GLU A 335 18.44 17.98 1.92
CA GLU A 335 17.98 19.31 2.26
C GLU A 335 16.64 19.27 2.97
N PHE A 336 16.54 20.00 4.08
CA PHE A 336 15.29 20.18 4.80
C PHE A 336 15.26 21.50 5.58
N ASN A 337 14.06 21.94 5.96
CA ASN A 337 13.85 23.17 6.73
C ASN A 337 13.40 22.80 8.15
N PRO A 338 14.28 22.76 9.17
CA PRO A 338 13.92 22.41 10.54
C PRO A 338 12.85 23.35 11.09
N LYS A 339 11.81 22.79 11.70
CA LYS A 339 10.64 23.54 12.20
C LYS A 339 10.77 23.94 13.66
N SER A 340 11.68 23.31 14.38
CA SER A 340 11.88 23.49 15.81
C SER A 340 13.37 23.67 16.09
N ALA A 341 13.69 24.43 17.13
CA ALA A 341 15.05 24.48 17.66
C ALA A 341 15.25 23.27 18.58
N GLY A 342 16.48 22.74 18.64
CA GLY A 342 16.82 21.57 19.43
C GLY A 342 17.95 20.78 18.78
N SER A 343 18.28 19.64 19.38
CA SER A 343 19.38 18.81 18.91
C SER A 343 18.88 17.84 17.84
N TYR A 344 19.32 18.05 16.61
CA TYR A 344 18.99 17.17 15.49
C TYR A 344 20.01 16.06 15.37
N ASN A 345 19.52 14.85 15.14
CA ASN A 345 20.34 13.71 14.73
C ASN A 345 19.79 13.16 13.42
N ILE A 346 20.60 13.14 12.38
CA ILE A 346 20.25 12.52 11.11
C ILE A 346 21.03 11.22 11.00
N LYS A 347 20.32 10.10 11.04
CA LYS A 347 20.88 8.80 10.70
C LYS A 347 20.85 8.65 9.19
N VAL A 348 22.02 8.47 8.60
CA VAL A 348 22.19 8.27 7.17
C VAL A 348 22.61 6.82 6.96
N SER A 349 21.81 6.06 6.23
CA SER A 349 22.18 4.73 5.76
C SER A 349 22.45 4.76 4.27
N LEU A 350 23.61 4.25 3.86
CA LEU A 350 24.03 4.10 2.47
C LEU A 350 23.67 2.69 1.98
N TYR A 351 23.00 2.60 0.85
CA TYR A 351 22.57 1.36 0.23
C TYR A 351 23.04 1.29 -1.22
N ASP A 352 23.18 0.08 -1.73
CA ASP A 352 23.14 -0.17 -3.17
C ASP A 352 21.71 0.02 -3.68
N ASP A 353 21.52 0.70 -4.80
CA ASP A 353 20.21 0.91 -5.42
C ASP A 353 19.61 -0.40 -5.99
N SER A 354 20.46 -1.34 -6.43
CA SER A 354 20.02 -2.53 -7.15
C SER A 354 19.48 -3.65 -6.24
N ASP A 355 20.05 -3.81 -5.05
CA ASP A 355 19.72 -4.88 -4.11
C ASP A 355 19.39 -4.37 -2.69
N MET A 356 19.38 -3.04 -2.50
CA MET A 356 19.18 -2.39 -1.20
C MET A 356 20.15 -2.92 -0.12
N LYS A 357 21.32 -3.42 -0.52
CA LYS A 357 22.36 -3.85 0.40
C LYS A 357 22.96 -2.62 1.07
N LYS A 358 22.78 -2.56 2.38
CA LYS A 358 23.38 -1.51 3.19
C LYS A 358 24.91 -1.60 3.20
N TYR A 359 25.55 -0.58 2.67
CA TYR A 359 27.01 -0.43 2.65
C TYR A 359 27.55 0.22 3.93
N ASP A 360 26.89 1.25 4.43
CA ASP A 360 27.38 2.04 5.57
C ASP A 360 26.25 2.71 6.35
N GLU A 361 26.54 3.16 7.58
CA GLU A 361 25.65 4.04 8.36
C GLU A 361 26.46 5.04 9.18
N ILE A 362 26.03 6.30 9.15
CA ILE A 362 26.53 7.33 10.06
C ILE A 362 25.38 8.04 10.77
N ASN A 363 25.69 8.70 11.88
CA ASN A 363 24.78 9.59 12.59
C ASN A 363 25.40 10.98 12.61
N VAL A 364 24.68 11.97 12.08
CA VAL A 364 25.14 13.36 11.99
C VAL A 364 24.33 14.20 12.96
N LYS A 365 25.00 14.77 13.97
CA LYS A 365 24.37 15.59 15.01
C LYS A 365 24.70 17.06 14.83
N PHE A 366 23.71 17.92 14.99
CA PHE A 366 23.87 19.37 15.00
C PHE A 366 22.71 20.03 15.74
N ASP A 367 22.95 21.22 16.28
CA ASP A 367 21.91 21.98 16.97
C ASP A 367 21.31 23.03 16.02
N VAL A 368 19.98 23.06 15.96
CA VAL A 368 19.26 24.13 15.28
C VAL A 368 18.92 25.20 16.30
N VAL A 369 19.40 26.41 16.07
CA VAL A 369 19.16 27.57 16.93
C VAL A 369 17.95 28.37 16.46
N ARG A 370 17.36 29.14 17.38
CA ARG A 370 16.30 30.08 17.02
C ARG A 370 16.92 31.27 16.30
N ASN A 371 16.26 31.75 15.25
CA ASN A 371 16.63 32.99 14.60
C ASN A 371 16.43 34.15 15.61
N GLU A 372 17.49 34.91 15.91
CA GLU A 372 17.45 36.00 16.90
C GLU A 372 16.59 37.21 16.45
N SER A 373 15.95 37.16 15.28
CA SER A 373 15.23 38.28 14.67
C SER A 373 13.72 38.40 14.94
N TYR A 374 13.14 37.69 15.92
CA TYR A 374 11.78 38.00 16.37
C TYR A 374 11.78 39.14 17.40
N SER A 375 11.62 40.37 16.93
CA SER A 375 11.50 41.58 17.78
C SER A 375 10.07 41.82 18.31
N GLY A 376 9.14 40.88 18.09
CA GLY A 376 7.73 41.02 18.46
C GLY A 376 7.45 40.72 19.93
N LYS A 377 6.46 41.40 20.50
CA LYS A 377 6.03 41.18 21.90
C LYS A 377 5.15 39.93 21.98
N ASN A 378 5.47 38.99 22.88
CA ASN A 378 4.63 37.80 23.10
C ASN A 378 3.18 38.19 23.44
N LEU A 379 2.20 37.59 22.78
CA LEU A 379 0.77 37.84 23.03
C LEU A 379 0.18 36.77 23.92
N LYS A 380 -0.53 37.20 24.98
CA LYS A 380 -1.12 36.33 26.01
C LYS A 380 -2.43 36.92 26.53
N VAL A 381 -3.11 36.14 27.36
CA VAL A 381 -4.40 36.53 27.97
C VAL A 381 -4.31 37.91 28.62
N GLY A 382 -5.30 38.76 28.31
CA GLY A 382 -5.42 40.13 28.82
C GLY A 382 -4.81 41.21 27.92
N MET A 383 -4.16 40.83 26.81
CA MET A 383 -3.61 41.80 25.85
C MET A 383 -4.65 42.20 24.79
N SER A 384 -4.59 43.44 24.32
CA SER A 384 -5.47 43.98 23.28
C SER A 384 -4.64 44.74 22.25
N GLY A 385 -5.04 44.69 20.97
CA GLY A 385 -4.39 45.50 19.94
C GLY A 385 -4.51 44.92 18.53
N LYS A 386 -3.95 45.65 17.55
CA LYS A 386 -3.99 45.27 16.13
C LYS A 386 -3.33 43.91 15.88
N ASP A 387 -2.23 43.62 16.57
CA ASP A 387 -1.54 42.33 16.44
C ASP A 387 -2.42 41.16 16.89
N VAL A 388 -3.16 41.33 18.00
CA VAL A 388 -4.11 40.32 18.48
C VAL A 388 -5.22 40.09 17.45
N SER A 389 -5.80 41.14 16.88
CA SER A 389 -6.82 41.00 15.83
C SER A 389 -6.26 40.34 14.57
N SER A 390 -5.04 40.66 14.16
CA SER A 390 -4.38 40.06 13.00
C SER A 390 -4.14 38.56 13.20
N PHE A 391 -3.71 38.13 14.38
CA PHE A 391 -3.52 36.71 14.66
C PHE A 391 -4.84 35.95 14.85
N GLN A 392 -5.83 36.55 15.51
CA GLN A 392 -7.19 35.98 15.55
C GLN A 392 -7.75 35.77 14.14
N GLN A 393 -7.52 36.72 13.22
CA GLN A 393 -7.97 36.60 11.83
C GLN A 393 -7.28 35.42 11.13
N LYS A 394 -5.97 35.24 11.30
CA LYS A 394 -5.23 34.10 10.74
C LYS A 394 -5.72 32.76 11.29
N LEU A 395 -5.84 32.67 12.62
CA LEU A 395 -6.39 31.49 13.30
C LEU A 395 -7.83 31.19 12.84
N LYS A 396 -8.64 32.23 12.59
CA LYS A 396 -10.00 32.08 12.07
C LYS A 396 -10.01 31.57 10.64
N THR A 397 -9.15 32.12 9.77
CA THR A 397 -8.98 31.65 8.39
C THR A 397 -8.56 30.17 8.34
N MET A 398 -7.75 29.72 9.30
CA MET A 398 -7.31 28.32 9.42
C MET A 398 -8.25 27.44 10.26
N GLY A 399 -9.40 27.96 10.73
CA GLY A 399 -10.41 27.18 11.45
C GLY A 399 -10.10 26.88 12.92
N PHE A 400 -9.06 27.47 13.50
CA PHE A 400 -8.73 27.31 14.94
C PHE A 400 -9.50 28.28 15.84
N TYR A 401 -9.97 29.41 15.30
CA TYR A 401 -10.68 30.43 16.07
C TYR A 401 -12.17 30.44 15.75
N ASN A 402 -12.96 29.80 16.63
CA ASN A 402 -14.39 29.55 16.45
C ASN A 402 -15.32 30.65 17.00
N TYR A 403 -14.79 31.83 17.33
CA TYR A 403 -15.60 32.95 17.75
C TYR A 403 -16.03 33.80 16.56
N ASP A 404 -17.28 34.26 16.56
CA ASP A 404 -17.90 34.91 15.39
C ASP A 404 -17.24 36.23 15.01
N LYS A 405 -16.64 36.95 15.96
CA LYS A 405 -15.99 38.25 15.72
C LYS A 405 -14.50 38.23 16.02
N ILE A 406 -13.72 38.94 15.21
CA ILE A 406 -12.35 39.30 15.55
C ILE A 406 -12.41 40.48 16.51
N THR A 407 -12.06 40.24 17.77
CA THR A 407 -12.27 41.21 18.86
C THR A 407 -11.07 42.13 19.08
N GLY A 408 -9.88 41.71 18.64
CA GLY A 408 -8.63 42.39 18.99
C GLY A 408 -8.27 42.28 20.47
N TYR A 409 -8.97 41.45 21.24
CA TYR A 409 -8.73 41.16 22.64
C TYR A 409 -8.38 39.68 22.85
N TYR A 410 -7.24 39.42 23.49
CA TYR A 410 -6.72 38.08 23.73
C TYR A 410 -7.36 37.53 25.01
N GLY A 411 -8.54 36.94 24.86
CA GLY A 411 -9.26 36.26 25.95
C GLY A 411 -9.00 34.75 25.99
N ASN A 412 -9.74 34.05 26.86
CA ASN A 412 -9.64 32.58 26.99
C ASN A 412 -9.93 31.85 25.68
N VAL A 413 -10.85 32.36 24.86
CA VAL A 413 -11.16 31.77 23.54
C VAL A 413 -9.97 31.87 22.58
N THR A 414 -9.26 33.00 22.58
CA THR A 414 -8.03 33.17 21.77
C THR A 414 -6.91 32.30 22.30
N ALA A 415 -6.74 32.20 23.62
CA ALA A 415 -5.74 31.33 24.23
C ALA A 415 -5.99 29.84 23.88
N LEU A 416 -7.25 29.39 23.91
CA LEU A 416 -7.62 28.03 23.50
C LEU A 416 -7.35 27.80 22.01
N ALA A 417 -7.75 28.73 21.14
CA ALA A 417 -7.47 28.66 19.71
C ALA A 417 -5.96 28.58 19.42
N VAL A 418 -5.14 29.33 20.16
CA VAL A 418 -3.68 29.29 20.05
C VAL A 418 -3.12 27.96 20.56
N LYS A 419 -3.64 27.41 21.66
CA LYS A 419 -3.25 26.06 22.13
C LYS A 419 -3.58 24.99 21.10
N ASP A 420 -4.76 25.06 20.49
CA ASP A 420 -5.18 24.08 19.49
C ASP A 420 -4.34 24.19 18.21
N PHE A 421 -4.01 25.40 17.79
CA PHE A 421 -3.05 25.65 16.70
C PHE A 421 -1.63 25.16 17.03
N GLN A 422 -1.15 25.40 18.25
CA GLN A 422 0.16 24.93 18.69
C GLN A 422 0.24 23.40 18.67
N LYS A 423 -0.80 22.72 19.18
CA LYS A 423 -0.92 21.26 19.11
C LYS A 423 -0.92 20.77 17.66
N SER A 424 -1.65 21.44 16.76
CA SER A 424 -1.71 21.01 15.35
C SER A 424 -0.39 21.14 14.61
N CYS A 425 0.53 21.98 15.11
CA CYS A 425 1.86 22.19 14.51
C CYS A 425 2.98 21.45 15.26
N GLY A 426 2.64 20.60 16.24
CA GLY A 426 3.64 19.88 17.04
C GLY A 426 4.51 20.77 17.93
N VAL A 427 4.04 21.98 18.28
CA VAL A 427 4.75 22.89 19.20
C VAL A 427 4.07 22.92 20.58
N SER A 428 4.81 23.31 21.62
CA SER A 428 4.31 23.31 23.00
C SER A 428 3.03 24.16 23.15
N PRO A 429 1.93 23.62 23.68
CA PRO A 429 0.62 24.29 23.71
C PRO A 429 0.49 25.27 24.89
N THR A 430 1.34 26.29 24.90
CA THR A 430 1.42 27.30 25.96
C THR A 430 0.19 28.22 25.98
N GLY A 431 -0.50 28.38 24.85
CA GLY A 431 -1.58 29.34 24.66
C GLY A 431 -1.10 30.78 24.62
N ILE A 432 0.20 30.98 24.42
CA ILE A 432 0.88 32.25 24.22
C ILE A 432 1.38 32.27 22.79
N ILE A 433 1.09 33.33 22.04
CA ILE A 433 1.74 33.56 20.74
C ILE A 433 3.11 34.16 21.04
N ASP A 434 4.09 33.28 21.23
CA ASP A 434 5.50 33.64 21.24
C ASP A 434 6.06 33.71 19.81
N GLY A 435 7.33 34.07 19.66
CA GLY A 435 7.96 34.19 18.34
C GLY A 435 7.85 32.93 17.49
N ASN A 436 7.99 31.74 18.09
CA ASN A 436 7.86 30.46 17.38
C ASN A 436 6.44 30.26 16.87
N THR A 437 5.45 30.50 17.74
CA THR A 437 4.03 30.39 17.41
C THR A 437 3.62 31.40 16.34
N ALA A 438 4.14 32.64 16.41
CA ALA A 438 3.87 33.69 15.43
C ALA A 438 4.41 33.35 14.03
N ILE A 439 5.64 32.82 13.97
CA ILE A 439 6.28 32.40 12.71
C ILE A 439 5.51 31.23 12.11
N GLU A 440 5.21 30.20 12.90
CA GLU A 440 4.49 29.03 12.40
C GLU A 440 3.07 29.39 11.97
N LEU A 441 2.40 30.27 12.73
CA LEU A 441 1.09 30.77 12.38
C LEU A 441 1.11 31.56 11.07
N ASN A 442 2.18 32.32 10.80
CA ASN A 442 2.36 33.00 9.52
C ASN A 442 2.66 32.01 8.38
N ASN A 443 3.50 31.01 8.60
CA ASN A 443 3.83 30.01 7.59
C ASN A 443 2.61 29.17 7.20
N GLN A 444 1.87 28.67 8.19
CA GLN A 444 0.64 27.90 7.98
C GLN A 444 -0.47 28.76 7.38
N TYR A 445 -0.55 30.04 7.77
CA TYR A 445 -1.46 30.98 7.13
C TYR A 445 -1.08 31.22 5.66
N MET A 446 0.20 31.45 5.35
CA MET A 446 0.66 31.63 3.97
C MET A 446 0.46 30.38 3.13
N LYS A 447 0.62 29.18 3.70
CA LYS A 447 0.25 27.90 3.07
C LYS A 447 -1.25 27.79 2.83
N ALA A 448 -2.07 28.05 3.85
CA ALA A 448 -3.53 28.02 3.74
C ALA A 448 -4.04 29.03 2.69
N VAL A 449 -3.35 30.16 2.54
CA VAL A 449 -3.63 31.19 1.53
C VAL A 449 -3.02 30.85 0.17
N SER A 450 -1.90 30.12 0.08
CA SER A 450 -1.29 29.67 -1.18
C SER A 450 -1.96 28.43 -1.77
N VAL A 451 -2.65 27.61 -0.96
CA VAL A 451 -3.48 26.47 -1.39
C VAL A 451 -4.67 26.89 -2.25
N SER A 452 -4.98 28.20 -2.36
CA SER A 452 -5.86 28.70 -3.44
C SER A 452 -5.18 28.74 -4.82
N ARG A 453 -3.93 28.30 -4.96
CA ARG A 453 -3.19 28.13 -6.22
C ARG A 453 -2.29 26.87 -6.18
N GLY A 454 -2.89 25.72 -6.48
CA GLY A 454 -2.24 24.75 -7.38
C GLY A 454 -1.33 23.64 -6.82
N GLU A 455 -1.48 23.17 -5.57
CA GLU A 455 -0.86 21.91 -5.12
C GLU A 455 -1.91 20.78 -5.00
N LYS A 456 -1.52 19.56 -5.39
CA LYS A 456 -2.35 18.35 -5.40
C LYS A 456 -2.54 17.83 -3.97
N ARG A 457 -3.78 17.86 -3.49
CA ARG A 457 -4.16 17.42 -2.14
C ARG A 457 -4.36 15.91 -2.07
N GLU A 458 -3.81 15.27 -1.04
CA GLU A 458 -4.15 13.90 -0.65
C GLU A 458 -5.63 13.81 -0.19
N ILE A 459 -6.44 13.05 -0.94
CA ILE A 459 -7.88 12.89 -0.70
C ILE A 459 -8.10 11.57 0.06
N PRO A 460 -8.61 11.60 1.31
CA PRO A 460 -8.95 10.38 2.04
C PRO A 460 -10.02 9.56 1.32
N SER A 461 -9.98 8.25 1.52
CA SER A 461 -11.00 7.32 1.05
C SER A 461 -11.42 6.35 2.16
N ILE A 462 -12.71 6.10 2.31
CA ILE A 462 -13.27 5.14 3.28
C ILE A 462 -13.07 3.71 2.75
N THR A 463 -12.45 2.84 3.54
CA THR A 463 -12.18 1.44 3.18
C THR A 463 -13.13 0.46 3.84
N PHE A 464 -13.67 0.82 5.00
CA PHE A 464 -14.58 -0.03 5.76
C PHE A 464 -15.61 0.81 6.52
N VAL A 465 -16.86 0.31 6.53
CA VAL A 465 -17.94 0.79 7.38
C VAL A 465 -18.65 -0.43 7.97
N GLY A 466 -18.62 -0.55 9.30
CA GLY A 466 -19.33 -1.58 10.05
C GLY A 466 -20.34 -0.95 11.00
N LEU A 467 -21.49 -1.62 11.20
CA LEU A 467 -22.44 -1.28 12.25
C LEU A 467 -22.29 -2.23 13.42
N ASP A 468 -22.66 -1.77 14.61
CA ASP A 468 -22.69 -2.63 15.79
C ASP A 468 -23.58 -3.86 15.55
N HIS A 469 -24.78 -3.68 14.99
CA HIS A 469 -25.63 -4.77 14.53
C HIS A 469 -26.56 -4.38 13.38
N SER A 470 -27.06 -5.40 12.67
CA SER A 470 -28.14 -5.32 11.68
C SER A 470 -29.15 -6.45 11.94
N PRO A 471 -30.46 -6.20 11.79
CA PRO A 471 -31.09 -4.91 11.46
C PRO A 471 -30.94 -3.87 12.58
N ILE A 472 -31.19 -2.61 12.26
CA ILE A 472 -31.35 -1.54 13.27
C ILE A 472 -32.64 -1.84 14.03
N ILE A 473 -32.66 -1.61 15.36
CA ILE A 473 -33.86 -1.83 16.18
C ILE A 473 -34.51 -0.49 16.51
N ASP A 474 -35.83 -0.43 16.38
CA ASP A 474 -36.63 0.75 16.69
C ASP A 474 -36.34 1.26 18.12
N GLY A 475 -35.92 2.52 18.20
CA GLY A 475 -35.60 3.18 19.47
C GLY A 475 -34.20 2.88 20.02
N GLU A 476 -33.36 2.12 19.33
CA GLU A 476 -31.97 1.85 19.75
C GLU A 476 -30.97 2.76 19.03
N ALA A 477 -30.05 3.33 19.80
CA ALA A 477 -29.04 4.25 19.28
C ALA A 477 -28.01 3.50 18.44
N GLN A 478 -27.60 4.08 17.32
CA GLN A 478 -26.66 3.44 16.40
C GLN A 478 -25.26 4.05 16.44
N SER A 479 -24.27 3.20 16.21
CA SER A 479 -22.87 3.58 16.08
C SER A 479 -22.25 2.93 14.86
N PHE A 480 -21.24 3.60 14.29
CA PHE A 480 -20.54 3.16 13.08
C PHE A 480 -19.06 3.01 13.37
N CYS A 481 -18.47 1.88 12.99
CA CYS A 481 -17.03 1.72 12.92
C CYS A 481 -16.55 2.05 11.51
N ILE A 482 -15.63 3.00 11.39
CA ILE A 482 -15.16 3.50 10.10
C ILE A 482 -13.64 3.39 10.03
N VAL A 483 -13.11 2.98 8.87
CA VAL A 483 -11.68 3.01 8.54
C VAL A 483 -11.48 3.76 7.23
N SER A 484 -10.36 4.48 7.08
CA SER A 484 -10.01 5.21 5.87
C SER A 484 -8.53 5.05 5.51
N LYS A 485 -8.14 5.55 4.33
CA LYS A 485 -6.76 5.51 3.84
C LYS A 485 -6.40 6.79 3.08
N ASN A 486 -5.17 6.82 2.56
CA ASN A 486 -4.59 7.88 1.71
C ASN A 486 -4.28 9.22 2.44
N THR A 487 -4.38 9.26 3.77
CA THR A 487 -3.97 10.40 4.59
C THR A 487 -3.71 9.92 6.01
N GLU A 488 -2.97 10.68 6.81
CA GLU A 488 -2.66 10.32 8.20
C GLU A 488 -3.88 10.52 9.13
N TYR A 489 -4.56 11.67 9.02
CA TYR A 489 -5.70 12.02 9.86
C TYR A 489 -6.92 12.47 9.05
N VAL A 490 -8.09 12.09 9.55
CA VAL A 490 -9.39 12.36 8.93
C VAL A 490 -10.42 12.85 9.95
N GLN A 491 -11.50 13.41 9.44
CA GLN A 491 -12.72 13.74 10.18
C GLN A 491 -13.92 13.17 9.45
N TYR A 492 -14.91 12.69 10.20
CA TYR A 492 -16.12 12.09 9.64
C TYR A 492 -17.38 12.91 9.92
N ARG A 493 -18.36 12.81 9.02
CA ARG A 493 -19.76 13.18 9.26
C ARG A 493 -20.65 12.04 8.81
N VAL A 494 -21.77 11.83 9.48
CA VAL A 494 -22.75 10.83 9.07
C VAL A 494 -24.10 11.49 8.87
N TRP A 495 -24.73 11.16 7.75
CA TRP A 495 -26.06 11.57 7.38
C TRP A 495 -26.96 10.35 7.27
N ALA A 496 -28.23 10.52 7.63
CA ALA A 496 -29.28 9.53 7.44
C ALA A 496 -30.46 10.16 6.69
N CYS A 497 -31.10 9.39 5.82
CA CYS A 497 -32.29 9.78 5.09
C CYS A 497 -33.35 8.72 5.25
N ASP A 498 -34.47 9.10 5.84
CA ASP A 498 -35.65 8.26 5.89
C ASP A 498 -36.22 8.09 4.47
N ALA A 499 -36.38 6.83 4.03
CA ALA A 499 -36.76 6.51 2.67
C ALA A 499 -38.18 6.96 2.31
N GLU A 500 -39.08 7.07 3.29
CA GLU A 500 -40.46 7.52 3.10
C GLU A 500 -40.52 9.04 2.98
N THR A 501 -39.91 9.75 3.93
CA THR A 501 -39.95 11.22 3.95
C THR A 501 -38.95 11.87 2.99
N ARG A 502 -37.93 11.11 2.54
CA ARG A 502 -36.80 11.56 1.71
C ARG A 502 -36.02 12.73 2.31
N LYS A 503 -36.10 12.91 3.63
CA LYS A 503 -35.45 14.00 4.35
C LYS A 503 -34.11 13.52 4.92
N TRP A 504 -33.03 14.19 4.51
CA TRP A 504 -31.70 14.01 5.07
C TRP A 504 -31.54 14.75 6.41
N GLU A 505 -30.98 14.08 7.41
CA GLU A 505 -30.57 14.63 8.71
C GLU A 505 -29.10 14.28 8.97
N GLU A 506 -28.32 15.24 9.47
CA GLU A 506 -26.97 14.97 9.99
C GLU A 506 -27.11 14.34 11.38
N ILE A 507 -26.57 13.13 11.56
CA ILE A 507 -26.67 12.40 12.82
C ILE A 507 -25.43 12.56 13.72
N THR A 508 -24.37 13.20 13.22
CA THR A 508 -23.16 13.55 13.99
C THR A 508 -23.11 15.00 14.48
N ASP A 509 -24.12 15.82 14.12
CA ASP A 509 -24.22 17.29 14.29
C ASP A 509 -23.11 18.14 13.64
N LYS A 510 -21.86 17.66 13.68
CA LYS A 510 -20.69 18.27 13.05
C LYS A 510 -19.64 17.21 12.70
N TYR A 511 -18.56 17.65 12.05
CA TYR A 511 -17.38 16.81 11.85
C TYR A 511 -16.82 16.34 13.19
N THR A 512 -16.44 15.06 13.26
CA THR A 512 -15.74 14.51 14.42
C THR A 512 -14.42 15.22 14.67
N LYS A 513 -13.83 15.03 15.86
CA LYS A 513 -12.43 15.38 16.08
C LYS A 513 -11.54 14.66 15.06
N PRO A 514 -10.35 15.19 14.71
CA PRO A 514 -9.36 14.48 13.92
C PRO A 514 -9.03 13.11 14.53
N VAL A 515 -9.00 12.09 13.70
CA VAL A 515 -8.67 10.71 14.08
C VAL A 515 -7.75 10.08 13.03
N PRO A 516 -6.86 9.14 13.41
CA PRO A 516 -6.00 8.44 12.45
C PRO A 516 -6.83 7.71 11.38
N ALA A 517 -6.49 7.85 10.10
CA ALA A 517 -7.28 7.29 9.01
C ALA A 517 -7.24 5.76 8.99
N ASN A 518 -6.04 5.19 9.14
CA ASN A 518 -5.79 3.75 9.00
C ASN A 518 -6.18 2.92 10.24
N PHE A 519 -6.90 3.52 11.21
CA PHE A 519 -7.34 2.86 12.43
C PHE A 519 -8.86 2.87 12.56
N PRO A 520 -9.49 1.82 13.12
CA PRO A 520 -10.92 1.80 13.38
C PRO A 520 -11.33 2.94 14.30
N PHE A 521 -12.29 3.74 13.85
CA PHE A 521 -12.89 4.78 14.64
C PHE A 521 -14.39 4.54 14.80
N LYS A 522 -14.83 4.43 16.06
CA LYS A 522 -16.25 4.32 16.41
C LYS A 522 -16.87 5.71 16.49
N VAL A 523 -17.87 5.96 15.65
CA VAL A 523 -18.73 7.14 15.68
C VAL A 523 -20.01 6.77 16.43
N ASP A 524 -20.09 7.19 17.69
CA ASP A 524 -21.30 7.10 18.49
C ASP A 524 -22.22 8.28 18.16
N THR A 525 -23.36 8.01 17.51
CA THR A 525 -24.27 9.09 17.08
C THR A 525 -25.31 9.44 18.13
N GLY A 526 -25.62 8.50 19.04
CA GLY A 526 -26.73 8.64 19.99
C GLY A 526 -28.12 8.74 19.34
N LYS A 527 -28.21 8.67 18.00
CA LYS A 527 -29.46 8.79 17.24
C LYS A 527 -30.16 7.45 17.15
N THR A 528 -31.45 7.49 17.45
CA THR A 528 -32.38 6.37 17.34
C THR A 528 -33.20 6.50 16.06
N PHE A 529 -33.57 5.39 15.44
CA PHE A 529 -34.35 5.37 14.21
C PHE A 529 -35.70 4.71 14.47
N LYS A 530 -36.77 5.28 13.92
CA LYS A 530 -38.10 4.62 13.96
C LYS A 530 -38.13 3.47 12.96
N ARG A 531 -39.14 2.62 13.01
CA ARG A 531 -39.36 1.60 11.98
C ARG A 531 -39.37 2.24 10.57
N GLY A 532 -38.59 1.67 9.66
CA GLY A 532 -38.52 2.14 8.27
C GLY A 532 -37.22 1.78 7.57
N THR A 533 -37.07 2.18 6.32
CA THR A 533 -35.80 2.08 5.57
C THR A 533 -35.06 3.41 5.62
N TYR A 534 -33.75 3.35 5.87
CA TYR A 534 -32.88 4.52 5.94
C TYR A 534 -31.71 4.38 4.98
N TYR A 535 -31.38 5.46 4.28
CA TYR A 535 -30.14 5.61 3.52
C TYR A 535 -29.13 6.37 4.36
N PHE A 536 -27.91 5.85 4.47
CA PHE A 536 -26.81 6.49 5.17
C PHE A 536 -25.78 7.01 4.18
N SER A 537 -25.18 8.15 4.52
CA SER A 537 -24.04 8.72 3.79
C SER A 537 -22.99 9.17 4.81
N ILE A 538 -21.84 8.50 4.79
CA ILE A 538 -20.69 8.81 5.64
C ILE A 538 -19.71 9.62 4.80
N TRP A 539 -19.43 10.84 5.23
CA TRP A 539 -18.48 11.74 4.59
C TRP A 539 -17.15 11.70 5.33
N VAL A 540 -16.04 11.76 4.59
CA VAL A 540 -14.69 11.85 5.14
C VAL A 540 -13.97 13.04 4.52
N LYS A 541 -13.14 13.71 5.32
CA LYS A 541 -12.18 14.70 4.82
C LYS A 541 -10.86 14.67 5.60
N LYS A 542 -9.78 15.16 4.96
CA LYS A 542 -8.48 15.31 5.60
C LYS A 542 -8.64 16.29 6.76
N ALA A 543 -8.16 15.89 7.94
CA ALA A 543 -8.31 16.69 9.14
C ALA A 543 -7.70 18.10 8.94
N GLY A 544 -8.42 19.12 9.39
CA GLY A 544 -7.98 20.52 9.26
C GLY A 544 -8.20 21.14 7.87
N ASN A 545 -8.67 20.39 6.88
CA ASN A 545 -8.91 20.89 5.54
C ASN A 545 -10.42 21.06 5.23
N VAL A 546 -10.74 21.96 4.30
CA VAL A 546 -12.09 22.10 3.70
C VAL A 546 -12.21 21.03 2.62
N GLY A 547 -13.18 20.12 2.64
CA GLY A 547 -13.31 19.06 1.61
C GLY A 547 -13.26 19.56 0.15
N VAL A 548 -12.71 18.75 -0.77
CA VAL A 548 -12.61 19.10 -2.21
C VAL A 548 -13.97 19.15 -2.91
N ASN A 549 -14.94 18.38 -2.41
CA ASN A 549 -16.31 18.39 -2.86
C ASN A 549 -17.15 19.24 -1.91
N ARG A 550 -18.15 19.96 -2.44
CA ARG A 550 -19.08 20.76 -1.63
C ARG A 550 -20.49 20.68 -2.20
N ASN A 551 -21.47 20.63 -1.30
CA ASN A 551 -22.87 20.84 -1.62
C ASN A 551 -23.51 21.78 -0.57
N SER A 552 -24.84 21.93 -0.59
CA SER A 552 -25.58 22.76 0.37
C SER A 552 -25.42 22.35 1.83
N ASN A 553 -25.03 21.10 2.09
CA ASN A 553 -24.94 20.50 3.41
C ASN A 553 -23.50 20.51 3.98
N GLY A 554 -22.50 20.89 3.17
CA GLY A 554 -21.13 21.08 3.61
C GLY A 554 -20.09 20.63 2.58
N ASP A 555 -18.84 20.58 3.03
CA ASP A 555 -17.71 20.05 2.26
C ASP A 555 -17.32 18.64 2.71
N TYR A 556 -16.76 17.83 1.81
CA TYR A 556 -16.18 16.51 2.05
C TYR A 556 -15.12 16.19 0.99
N ASP A 557 -14.23 15.22 1.26
CA ASP A 557 -13.25 14.76 0.28
C ASP A 557 -13.76 13.52 -0.47
N SER A 558 -14.27 12.53 0.26
CA SER A 558 -14.99 11.38 -0.30
C SER A 558 -16.17 10.99 0.59
N TYR A 559 -16.99 10.04 0.14
CA TYR A 559 -18.09 9.50 0.94
C TYR A 559 -18.31 8.01 0.68
N TYR A 560 -19.02 7.36 1.58
CA TYR A 560 -19.53 6.00 1.45
C TYR A 560 -21.03 5.98 1.76
N ALA A 561 -21.84 5.35 0.93
CA ALA A 561 -23.29 5.33 1.07
C ALA A 561 -23.84 3.89 1.05
N PHE A 562 -24.83 3.63 1.88
CA PHE A 562 -25.50 2.33 2.02
C PHE A 562 -26.92 2.52 2.57
N ASN A 563 -27.74 1.48 2.59
CA ASN A 563 -29.10 1.52 3.12
C ASN A 563 -29.34 0.40 4.12
N MET A 564 -30.23 0.62 5.08
CA MET A 564 -30.60 -0.34 6.11
C MET A 564 -32.06 -0.24 6.53
N ASN A 565 -32.55 -1.30 7.16
CA ASN A 565 -33.89 -1.35 7.72
C ASN A 565 -33.84 -1.25 9.25
N SER A 566 -34.70 -0.41 9.80
CA SER A 566 -35.05 -0.38 11.22
C SER A 566 -36.30 -1.20 11.45
N VAL A 567 -36.21 -2.22 12.32
CA VAL A 567 -37.28 -3.19 12.59
C VAL A 567 -37.88 -3.01 13.99
N PRO A 568 -39.13 -3.47 14.23
CA PRO A 568 -39.77 -3.32 15.54
C PRO A 568 -39.04 -4.07 16.66
N LYS A 569 -39.16 -3.55 17.88
CA LYS A 569 -38.65 -4.15 19.11
C LYS A 569 -39.59 -5.19 19.74
N ASP A 570 -40.40 -5.88 18.93
CA ASP A 570 -41.49 -6.76 19.39
C ASP A 570 -41.21 -8.26 19.20
N ASN A 571 -39.93 -8.62 19.10
CA ASN A 571 -39.46 -10.00 18.86
C ASN A 571 -39.98 -10.64 17.54
N SER A 572 -40.68 -9.91 16.68
CA SER A 572 -41.14 -10.46 15.38
C SER A 572 -40.01 -10.64 14.36
N LYS A 573 -38.86 -10.00 14.58
CA LYS A 573 -37.65 -10.05 13.75
C LYS A 573 -36.43 -10.36 14.61
N VAL A 574 -35.36 -10.83 13.97
CA VAL A 574 -34.08 -11.09 14.64
C VAL A 574 -33.58 -9.83 15.35
N ASN A 575 -33.12 -9.97 16.58
CA ASN A 575 -32.51 -8.90 17.35
C ASN A 575 -31.14 -9.34 17.89
N LEU A 576 -30.11 -8.71 17.34
CA LEU A 576 -28.69 -8.97 17.65
C LEU A 576 -28.04 -7.83 18.44
N SER A 577 -28.80 -7.04 19.21
CA SER A 577 -28.24 -5.91 19.96
C SER A 577 -27.34 -6.32 21.12
N GLY A 578 -27.41 -7.57 21.57
CA GLY A 578 -26.52 -8.13 22.58
C GLY A 578 -25.04 -8.18 22.19
N ASP A 579 -24.18 -8.41 23.18
CA ASP A 579 -22.75 -8.60 22.94
C ASP A 579 -22.46 -9.99 22.38
N MET A 580 -21.45 -10.10 21.50
CA MET A 580 -20.88 -11.40 21.13
C MET A 580 -20.35 -12.13 22.38
N ILE A 581 -20.74 -13.39 22.54
CA ILE A 581 -20.25 -14.27 23.61
C ILE A 581 -18.86 -14.75 23.20
N MET A 582 -17.84 -14.08 23.71
CA MET A 582 -16.43 -14.39 23.49
C MET A 582 -15.72 -14.48 24.83
N ASP A 583 -14.69 -15.31 24.90
CA ASP A 583 -13.93 -15.57 26.13
C ASP A 583 -13.15 -14.33 26.62
N LYS A 584 -12.78 -13.42 25.70
CA LYS A 584 -12.04 -12.19 25.98
C LYS A 584 -12.08 -11.18 24.81
N ALA A 585 -11.49 -10.01 25.03
CA ALA A 585 -11.44 -8.90 24.06
C ALA A 585 -10.13 -8.83 23.27
N ASP A 586 -9.00 -9.27 23.84
CA ASP A 586 -7.69 -9.30 23.20
C ASP A 586 -7.18 -10.73 23.10
N PHE A 587 -6.60 -11.08 21.94
CA PHE A 587 -6.15 -12.42 21.62
C PHE A 587 -4.66 -12.43 21.28
N LYS A 588 -3.99 -13.55 21.56
CA LYS A 588 -2.60 -13.73 21.11
C LYS A 588 -2.55 -14.34 19.72
N LEU A 589 -1.48 -14.04 18.98
CA LEU A 589 -1.25 -14.65 17.68
C LEU A 589 -1.30 -16.18 17.78
N GLY A 590 -2.11 -16.81 16.93
CA GLY A 590 -2.32 -18.25 16.92
C GLY A 590 -3.29 -18.80 17.98
N GLU A 591 -3.89 -17.94 18.80
CA GLU A 591 -4.97 -18.32 19.71
C GLU A 591 -6.30 -18.47 18.96
N THR A 592 -7.00 -19.57 19.16
CA THR A 592 -8.33 -19.76 18.56
C THR A 592 -9.35 -18.85 19.23
N ILE A 593 -9.93 -17.96 18.45
CA ILE A 593 -11.03 -17.07 18.82
C ILE A 593 -12.32 -17.85 18.65
N LYS A 594 -13.08 -18.02 19.73
CA LYS A 594 -14.39 -18.68 19.71
C LYS A 594 -15.49 -17.67 19.97
N VAL A 595 -16.56 -17.77 19.19
CA VAL A 595 -17.77 -16.97 19.33
C VAL A 595 -18.95 -17.91 19.52
N ASN A 596 -19.51 -17.92 20.73
CA ASN A 596 -20.58 -18.82 21.15
C ASN A 596 -21.96 -18.15 21.03
N GLY A 597 -22.17 -17.38 19.95
CA GLY A 597 -23.39 -16.61 19.72
C GLY A 597 -23.41 -15.22 20.36
N ILE A 598 -24.62 -14.72 20.65
CA ILE A 598 -24.88 -13.36 21.11
C ILE A 598 -25.67 -13.39 22.43
N LYS A 599 -25.27 -12.60 23.42
CA LYS A 599 -25.92 -12.54 24.74
C LYS A 599 -27.35 -12.03 24.61
N ASN A 600 -28.31 -12.72 25.25
CA ASN A 600 -29.71 -12.31 25.27
C ASN A 600 -30.28 -12.09 23.86
N ASP A 601 -29.89 -12.94 22.92
CA ASP A 601 -30.48 -12.99 21.59
C ASP A 601 -32.00 -13.13 21.70
N LYS A 602 -32.72 -12.12 21.20
CA LYS A 602 -34.18 -12.04 21.30
C LYS A 602 -34.77 -11.92 19.91
N GLY A 603 -36.05 -12.23 19.78
CA GLY A 603 -36.79 -12.10 18.53
C GLY A 603 -36.62 -13.25 17.54
N GLY A 604 -37.41 -13.25 16.47
CA GLY A 604 -37.46 -14.32 15.48
C GLY A 604 -37.84 -15.70 16.04
N ARG A 605 -37.64 -16.75 15.23
CA ARG A 605 -37.68 -18.15 15.68
C ARG A 605 -36.26 -18.58 16.07
N SER A 606 -35.87 -18.34 17.33
CA SER A 606 -34.64 -18.89 17.96
C SER A 606 -34.79 -20.42 18.17
N PRO A 607 -33.71 -21.22 18.16
CA PRO A 607 -32.27 -20.87 18.18
C PRO A 607 -31.72 -20.37 16.84
N TYR A 608 -30.63 -19.60 16.90
CA TYR A 608 -29.89 -19.12 15.72
C TYR A 608 -28.66 -19.97 15.44
N LYS A 609 -28.31 -20.10 14.16
CA LYS A 609 -26.99 -20.53 13.73
C LYS A 609 -26.16 -19.32 13.30
N TYR A 610 -24.86 -19.39 13.48
CA TYR A 610 -23.93 -18.31 13.23
C TYR A 610 -22.90 -18.67 12.17
N LYS A 611 -22.48 -17.68 11.38
CA LYS A 611 -21.38 -17.78 10.43
C LYS A 611 -20.40 -16.64 10.66
N LEU A 612 -19.11 -16.96 10.61
CA LEU A 612 -18.05 -16.01 10.91
C LEU A 612 -17.45 -15.41 9.63
N HIS A 613 -17.35 -14.10 9.59
CA HIS A 613 -16.58 -13.35 8.62
C HIS A 613 -15.57 -12.49 9.38
N VAL A 614 -14.36 -12.36 8.83
CA VAL A 614 -13.31 -11.57 9.47
C VAL A 614 -12.70 -10.62 8.45
N TYR A 615 -12.53 -9.37 8.85
CA TYR A 615 -11.87 -8.36 8.05
C TYR A 615 -10.57 -7.93 8.74
N ASP A 616 -9.43 -8.14 8.06
CA ASP A 616 -8.13 -7.65 8.48
C ASP A 616 -8.01 -6.16 8.14
N ILE A 617 -8.06 -5.33 9.18
CA ILE A 617 -8.01 -3.87 9.03
C ILE A 617 -6.61 -3.43 8.60
N THR A 618 -5.57 -4.08 9.11
CA THR A 618 -4.16 -3.72 8.87
C THR A 618 -3.78 -3.96 7.41
N ARG A 619 -4.33 -5.02 6.81
CA ARG A 619 -4.06 -5.43 5.42
C ARG A 619 -5.20 -5.06 4.45
N ASN A 620 -6.27 -4.44 4.94
CA ASN A 620 -7.45 -4.06 4.16
C ASN A 620 -8.01 -5.24 3.33
N LYS A 621 -8.20 -6.40 3.96
CA LYS A 621 -8.57 -7.64 3.28
C LYS A 621 -9.64 -8.42 4.05
N TRP A 622 -10.67 -8.88 3.35
CA TRP A 622 -11.62 -9.85 3.88
C TRP A 622 -11.01 -11.24 3.90
N ILE A 623 -11.09 -11.89 5.06
CA ILE A 623 -10.78 -13.29 5.27
C ILE A 623 -12.10 -14.03 5.04
N ASN A 624 -12.28 -14.50 3.80
CA ASN A 624 -13.48 -15.21 3.37
C ASN A 624 -13.35 -16.72 3.64
N ASN A 625 -14.49 -17.42 3.76
CA ASN A 625 -14.61 -18.88 3.92
C ASN A 625 -14.24 -19.44 5.30
N ILE A 626 -14.63 -18.77 6.39
CA ILE A 626 -14.56 -19.34 7.74
C ILE A 626 -15.85 -20.13 8.00
N ASP A 627 -15.84 -21.42 7.64
CA ASP A 627 -16.87 -22.45 7.89
C ASP A 627 -18.35 -22.10 7.60
N GLY A 628 -19.23 -23.09 7.81
CA GLY A 628 -20.68 -22.99 7.62
C GLY A 628 -21.41 -22.34 8.80
N TYR A 629 -22.73 -22.38 8.77
CA TYR A 629 -23.57 -21.93 9.89
C TYR A 629 -23.55 -22.97 11.03
N ASP A 630 -23.18 -22.58 12.25
CA ASP A 630 -23.10 -23.47 13.42
C ASP A 630 -23.50 -22.74 14.73
N ASP A 631 -23.73 -23.49 15.82
CA ASP A 631 -24.03 -22.94 17.16
C ASP A 631 -22.84 -22.19 17.75
N THR A 632 -21.63 -22.60 17.38
CA THR A 632 -20.38 -21.99 17.80
C THR A 632 -19.44 -21.92 16.60
N VAL A 633 -18.91 -20.74 16.36
CA VAL A 633 -17.93 -20.51 15.30
C VAL A 633 -16.58 -20.15 15.88
N SER A 634 -15.52 -20.51 15.17
CA SER A 634 -14.18 -20.19 15.61
C SER A 634 -13.28 -19.81 14.46
N TRP A 635 -12.30 -18.96 14.77
CA TRP A 635 -11.29 -18.53 13.81
C TRP A 635 -9.96 -18.36 14.53
N LYS A 636 -8.86 -18.64 13.85
CA LYS A 636 -7.51 -18.49 14.39
C LYS A 636 -6.77 -17.44 13.56
N PRO A 637 -6.32 -16.33 14.16
CA PRO A 637 -5.58 -15.31 13.45
C PRO A 637 -4.20 -15.81 13.05
N GLU A 638 -3.82 -15.55 11.80
CA GLU A 638 -2.54 -15.93 11.20
C GLU A 638 -1.50 -14.80 11.26
N ALA A 639 -1.93 -13.59 11.63
CA ALA A 639 -1.05 -12.44 11.82
C ALA A 639 -1.50 -11.55 12.98
N GLU A 640 -0.57 -10.76 13.51
CA GLU A 640 -0.90 -9.68 14.43
C GLU A 640 -1.60 -8.54 13.70
N GLY A 641 -2.42 -7.78 14.44
CA GLY A 641 -3.17 -6.66 13.91
C GLY A 641 -4.55 -6.49 14.54
N GLN A 642 -5.30 -5.55 13.98
CA GLN A 642 -6.70 -5.32 14.36
C GLN A 642 -7.63 -5.97 13.35
N TYR A 643 -8.66 -6.63 13.86
CA TYR A 643 -9.63 -7.35 13.04
C TYR A 643 -11.05 -6.92 13.39
N VAL A 644 -11.93 -6.86 12.39
CA VAL A 644 -13.37 -6.83 12.61
C VAL A 644 -13.91 -8.24 12.48
N ILE A 645 -14.48 -8.73 13.57
CA ILE A 645 -15.31 -9.91 13.61
C ILE A 645 -16.71 -9.51 13.14
N ASP A 646 -17.19 -10.09 12.05
CA ASP A 646 -18.54 -9.93 11.52
C ASP A 646 -19.27 -11.26 11.62
N LEU A 647 -20.20 -11.35 12.59
CA LEU A 647 -20.92 -12.56 12.93
C LEU A 647 -22.32 -12.49 12.32
N TRP A 648 -22.55 -13.27 11.27
CA TRP A 648 -23.85 -13.40 10.64
C TRP A 648 -24.71 -14.40 11.42
N ALA A 649 -26.00 -14.12 11.57
CA ALA A 649 -26.95 -15.00 12.23
C ALA A 649 -28.09 -15.36 11.27
N ILE A 650 -28.55 -16.61 11.34
CA ILE A 650 -29.68 -17.12 10.56
C ILE A 650 -30.61 -17.97 11.44
N THR A 651 -31.90 -17.91 11.17
CA THR A 651 -32.93 -18.78 11.75
C THR A 651 -33.14 -20.03 10.90
N ASP A 652 -33.50 -21.15 11.51
CA ASP A 652 -33.69 -22.46 10.83
C ASP A 652 -34.70 -22.43 9.66
N SER A 653 -35.60 -21.46 9.65
CA SER A 653 -36.62 -21.30 8.60
C SER A 653 -36.26 -20.31 7.48
N SER A 654 -35.12 -19.61 7.58
CA SER A 654 -34.76 -18.57 6.62
C SER A 654 -34.23 -19.15 5.31
N GLN A 655 -34.59 -18.51 4.19
CA GLN A 655 -34.05 -18.80 2.86
C GLN A 655 -33.04 -17.72 2.42
N GLU A 656 -32.80 -16.71 3.26
CA GLU A 656 -31.87 -15.63 3.00
C GLU A 656 -30.43 -16.05 3.32
N LYS A 657 -29.45 -15.24 2.87
CA LYS A 657 -28.03 -15.51 3.19
C LYS A 657 -27.73 -15.36 4.68
N TYR A 658 -28.45 -14.48 5.37
CA TYR A 658 -28.44 -14.24 6.82
C TYR A 658 -29.71 -13.43 7.18
N ASP A 659 -30.16 -13.51 8.44
CA ASP A 659 -31.27 -12.70 8.95
C ASP A 659 -30.77 -11.40 9.61
N GLY A 660 -29.56 -11.42 10.19
CA GLY A 660 -28.89 -10.26 10.75
C GLY A 660 -27.39 -10.48 10.91
N PHE A 661 -26.66 -9.45 11.33
CA PHE A 661 -25.25 -9.58 11.72
C PHE A 661 -24.92 -8.72 12.94
N LYS A 662 -23.84 -9.07 13.64
CA LYS A 662 -23.20 -8.28 14.70
C LYS A 662 -21.75 -8.06 14.32
N THR A 663 -21.18 -6.88 14.55
CA THR A 663 -19.73 -6.69 14.40
C THR A 663 -19.03 -6.37 15.71
N LYS A 664 -17.75 -6.72 15.80
CA LYS A 664 -16.89 -6.41 16.94
C LYS A 664 -15.44 -6.27 16.51
N ILE A 665 -14.76 -5.23 16.99
CA ILE A 665 -13.32 -5.06 16.75
C ILE A 665 -12.55 -5.83 17.84
N ILE A 666 -11.49 -6.52 17.44
CA ILE A 666 -10.57 -7.22 18.33
C ILE A 666 -9.12 -6.86 17.98
N ASN A 667 -8.23 -7.04 18.94
CA ASN A 667 -6.79 -6.94 18.72
C ASN A 667 -6.14 -8.33 18.84
N VAL A 668 -5.24 -8.63 17.90
CA VAL A 668 -4.36 -9.79 17.96
C VAL A 668 -2.94 -9.29 18.16
N ILE A 669 -2.37 -9.63 19.31
CA ILE A 669 -1.03 -9.23 19.74
C ILE A 669 -0.09 -10.43 19.82
N LYS A 670 1.22 -10.17 19.85
CA LYS A 670 2.25 -11.21 19.92
C LYS A 670 2.25 -11.99 21.24
#